data_AF-A0A4S8J2U4-F1
#
_entry.id   AF-A0A4S8J2U4-F1
#
_cell.length_a   1.000
_cell.length_b   1.000
_cell.length_c   1.000
_cell.angle_alpha   90.00
_cell.angle_beta   90.00
_cell.angle_gamma   90.00
#
_symmetry.space_group_name_H-M   'P 1'
#
loop_
_entity.id
_entity.type
_entity.pdbx_description
1 polymer ?
#
loop_
_entity_poly.entity_id
_entity_poly.type
_entity_poly.pdbx_seq_one_letter_code
_entity_poly.pdbx_strand_id
1 'polypeptide(L)'
;MAMEMEMEGFLRECERSGDAAYAALKSLLEKLENPATRSDARVFLARVQQRFHAKDDADRCFRTYHFRIHDVLLHDFQGFQKRKKLTMMVIPSIFIPEDWSFTFYEGINRHPDSIFKDKTVAELGCGNGWISIALAEKWSPLKVYGLDINPRAVKISWINLFLNALDENGCPIYDGEGKTLLDRVEFHESDLLAYCRKNDIQLERIVGCIPQILNPNPEAMSKMITENASEEFLYSLSNYCALQGFVEDQFGLGLIARAVEEGIEVIKPMGIMVFNIGGRPGQGVCKRLFERRGFHITKLWQTKVMQAADTDISALVEIEKNSHHRFEFFMGLVGDQPICARTAWAYVKSGCRISHALSVYSCQLRQPNQVKTIFEFLRNGFREVSSSLDLSFDDDSVADEKIPFLAYLASVLKENSFLPYDPPAGSMRFRNLIAGFMKVYHHIPLSADNVTVFPSRSVAIENALRLFSPRLAIVDEHLTRNLPKQWLTSLEIEGTNDELEDIITVIEAPRQSDLMIELIKKLKPQVVITGMAQFEAITTSAFENLLNTTGELGARLFLDISDHFEISSLPGSNGVLKYLAGKSLPSHAAILCGLVKNQVYSDLEVAFVISEDEFVYTTLPKTVELLEGHTALFSQYYYGCLFHELLAFQLADRHSPAERVYADRNSAKLIGFASSAVSAVNIAEFSITDHKDNLLIHMDVDQSFLPIPSAVKASIFESFARQNMVESETDVRFGIQQLVRNSYGFPCDGSSEFIFANSQLALFNKLIRCCIQEKGTLLFPSGTNGNYVSVAKFMNANILTVPTQSELGFKLVPDTLASLFGTLTNPWLYLSGPTVNPTGLLYNNKEISEILAVCARYGARVVIDTSFSGLEFRRDGWEGWNLKNCLSSLTCTNSSFAVSLLGGLSFELLTGGLEFGFLILNEPTLIDAFSTLPSLGRPHSTVKYAIKKLLGLRGQKFQQFSQVMDEQKDILRSRSDCLMKTLRSCGWDVVGCCGGVSMVAKPTAYLGKMLKLDDFEAKLDETNIRQAVLKATGLCINSGSWTGIPNYCRLAFALENSEFERALQCITQFKKLVLEN
;
A
#
# COMPACT_ATOMS: atom_id res chain seq x y z
N MET A 1 -6.96 -74.33 11.93
CA MET A 1 -5.63 -74.76 12.45
C MET A 1 -4.47 -73.85 12.06
N ALA A 2 -3.82 -73.92 10.88
CA ALA A 2 -2.60 -73.13 10.61
C ALA A 2 -2.78 -71.60 10.77
N MET A 3 -3.82 -71.05 10.15
CA MET A 3 -4.14 -69.62 10.22
C MET A 3 -4.75 -69.18 11.56
N GLU A 4 -5.23 -70.13 12.35
CA GLU A 4 -5.76 -69.91 13.70
C GLU A 4 -4.60 -69.83 14.71
N MET A 5 -3.56 -70.64 14.52
CA MET A 5 -2.28 -70.51 15.22
C MET A 5 -1.58 -69.20 14.87
N GLU A 6 -1.62 -68.76 13.62
CA GLU A 6 -1.09 -67.45 13.19
C GLU A 6 -1.84 -66.30 13.88
N MET A 7 -3.18 -66.36 13.95
CA MET A 7 -3.99 -65.35 14.65
C MET A 7 -3.70 -65.31 16.16
N GLU A 8 -3.62 -66.46 16.82
CA GLU A 8 -3.26 -66.54 18.25
C GLU A 8 -1.80 -66.13 18.53
N GLY A 9 -0.91 -66.25 17.54
CA GLY A 9 0.45 -65.69 17.59
C GLY A 9 0.44 -64.18 17.52
N PHE A 10 -0.28 -63.61 16.55
CA PHE A 10 -0.47 -62.17 16.39
C PHE A 10 -1.08 -61.53 17.64
N LEU A 11 -2.17 -62.10 18.18
CA LEU A 11 -2.82 -61.57 19.39
C LEU A 11 -1.90 -61.62 20.62
N ARG A 12 -1.08 -62.66 20.76
CA ARG A 12 -0.06 -62.76 21.83
C ARG A 12 1.05 -61.71 21.71
N GLU A 13 1.38 -61.28 20.50
CA GLU A 13 2.31 -60.17 20.30
C GLU A 13 1.64 -58.83 20.68
N CYS A 14 0.40 -58.63 20.26
CA CYS A 14 -0.38 -57.43 20.58
C CYS A 14 -0.63 -57.26 22.09
N GLU A 15 -0.82 -58.34 22.84
CA GLU A 15 -1.08 -58.32 24.29
C GLU A 15 0.08 -57.73 25.13
N ARG A 16 1.30 -57.67 24.57
CA ARG A 16 2.49 -57.26 25.34
C ARG A 16 2.49 -55.76 25.67
N SER A 17 2.11 -54.93 24.71
CA SER A 17 2.02 -53.47 24.83
C SER A 17 1.40 -52.90 23.55
N GLY A 18 0.92 -51.66 23.61
CA GLY A 18 0.42 -50.97 22.42
C GLY A 18 1.49 -50.71 21.36
N ASP A 19 2.76 -50.54 21.74
CA ASP A 19 3.89 -50.50 20.80
C ASP A 19 4.12 -51.84 20.08
N ALA A 20 4.00 -52.96 20.79
CA ALA A 20 4.10 -54.29 20.19
C ALA A 20 2.91 -54.56 19.25
N ALA A 21 1.70 -54.13 19.63
CA ALA A 21 0.53 -54.20 18.78
C ALA A 21 0.70 -53.36 17.50
N TYR A 22 1.21 -52.13 17.62
CA TYR A 22 1.51 -51.28 16.47
C TYR A 22 2.57 -51.90 15.54
N ALA A 23 3.65 -52.49 16.09
CA ALA A 23 4.66 -53.17 15.30
C ALA A 23 4.10 -54.38 14.53
N ALA A 24 3.22 -55.17 15.16
CA ALA A 24 2.54 -56.28 14.51
C ALA A 24 1.61 -55.80 13.37
N LEU A 25 0.87 -54.71 13.61
CA LEU A 25 0.02 -54.06 12.59
C LEU A 25 0.83 -53.47 11.44
N LYS A 26 2.02 -52.92 11.71
CA LYS A 26 2.95 -52.42 10.69
C LYS A 26 3.45 -53.55 9.78
N SER A 27 3.85 -54.68 10.36
CA SER A 27 4.22 -55.89 9.59
C SER A 27 3.05 -56.41 8.74
N LEU A 28 1.83 -56.35 9.27
CA LEU A 28 0.63 -56.69 8.51
C LEU A 28 0.36 -55.71 7.36
N LEU A 29 0.58 -54.42 7.56
CA LEU A 29 0.48 -53.41 6.50
C LEU A 29 1.49 -53.66 5.38
N GLU A 30 2.74 -54.02 5.67
CA GLU A 30 3.73 -54.38 4.65
C GLU A 30 3.24 -55.54 3.75
N LYS A 31 2.57 -56.53 4.35
CA LYS A 31 1.93 -57.63 3.61
C LYS A 31 0.73 -57.16 2.77
N LEU A 32 -0.04 -56.18 3.25
CA LEU A 32 -1.16 -55.59 2.50
C LEU A 32 -0.69 -54.72 1.33
N GLU A 33 0.40 -53.97 1.52
CA GLU A 33 0.98 -53.12 0.48
C GLU A 33 1.53 -53.97 -0.68
N ASN A 34 2.15 -55.11 -0.39
CA ASN A 34 2.67 -56.03 -1.40
C ASN A 34 1.54 -56.78 -2.16
N PRO A 35 1.38 -56.57 -3.49
CA PRO A 35 0.32 -57.22 -4.28
C PRO A 35 0.31 -58.75 -4.21
N ALA A 36 1.47 -59.39 -4.01
CA ALA A 36 1.58 -60.85 -3.94
C ALA A 36 1.01 -61.44 -2.65
N THR A 37 0.99 -60.68 -1.55
CA THR A 37 0.56 -61.14 -0.22
C THR A 37 -0.72 -60.46 0.27
N ARG A 38 -1.19 -59.43 -0.45
CA ARG A 38 -2.32 -58.57 -0.08
C ARG A 38 -3.62 -59.34 0.18
N SER A 39 -3.96 -60.28 -0.71
CA SER A 39 -5.20 -61.05 -0.61
C SER A 39 -5.22 -61.87 0.68
N ASP A 40 -4.13 -62.60 0.95
CA ASP A 40 -4.00 -63.43 2.15
C ASP A 40 -4.01 -62.59 3.43
N ALA A 41 -3.33 -61.44 3.43
CA ALA A 41 -3.33 -60.51 4.56
C ALA A 41 -4.72 -59.92 4.85
N ARG A 42 -5.53 -59.65 3.80
CA ARG A 42 -6.91 -59.19 3.97
C ARG A 42 -7.84 -60.29 4.51
N VAL A 43 -7.66 -61.53 4.04
CA VAL A 43 -8.39 -62.70 4.54
C VAL A 43 -8.03 -62.97 6.01
N PHE A 44 -6.76 -62.75 6.40
CA PHE A 44 -6.32 -62.78 7.79
C PHE A 44 -7.05 -61.73 8.64
N LEU A 45 -7.09 -60.46 8.19
CA LEU A 45 -7.83 -59.39 8.88
C LEU A 45 -9.33 -59.69 9.03
N ALA A 46 -9.96 -60.31 8.03
CA ALA A 46 -11.37 -60.71 8.12
C ALA A 46 -11.61 -61.68 9.29
N ARG A 47 -10.70 -62.63 9.51
CA ARG A 47 -10.80 -63.59 10.63
C ARG A 47 -10.55 -62.92 11.98
N VAL A 48 -9.59 -62.00 12.07
CA VAL A 48 -9.37 -61.19 13.28
C VAL A 48 -10.63 -60.39 13.61
N GLN A 49 -11.28 -59.79 12.61
CA GLN A 49 -12.55 -59.08 12.80
C GLN A 49 -13.68 -60.00 13.29
N GLN A 50 -13.86 -61.18 12.68
CA GLN A 50 -14.88 -62.16 13.08
C GLN A 50 -14.70 -62.65 14.53
N ARG A 51 -13.46 -62.68 15.03
CA ARG A 51 -13.14 -63.08 16.42
C ARG A 51 -13.71 -62.11 17.47
N PHE A 52 -13.85 -60.82 17.13
CA PHE A 52 -14.27 -59.75 18.05
C PHE A 52 -15.53 -59.01 17.54
N HIS A 53 -16.49 -59.74 16.97
CA HIS A 53 -17.64 -59.15 16.28
C HIS A 53 -18.66 -58.46 17.21
N ALA A 54 -18.77 -58.87 18.48
CA ALA A 54 -19.67 -58.21 19.43
C ALA A 54 -19.04 -56.93 20.03
N LYS A 55 -19.87 -55.94 20.38
CA LYS A 55 -19.40 -54.66 20.93
C LYS A 55 -18.55 -54.82 22.20
N ASP A 56 -18.99 -55.67 23.11
CA ASP A 56 -18.27 -55.97 24.35
C ASP A 56 -16.92 -56.67 24.09
N ASP A 57 -16.85 -57.49 23.04
CA ASP A 57 -15.62 -58.16 22.60
C ASP A 57 -14.64 -57.18 21.96
N ALA A 58 -15.13 -56.16 21.23
CA ALA A 58 -14.30 -55.10 20.66
C ALA A 58 -13.70 -54.18 21.74
N ASP A 59 -14.48 -53.84 22.78
CA ASP A 59 -13.97 -53.05 23.92
C ASP A 59 -13.00 -53.86 24.80
N ARG A 60 -13.19 -55.18 24.89
CA ARG A 60 -12.20 -56.08 25.48
C ARG A 60 -10.93 -56.16 24.61
N CYS A 61 -11.08 -56.25 23.29
CA CYS A 61 -9.97 -56.26 22.34
C CYS A 61 -9.11 -54.99 22.49
N PHE A 62 -9.76 -53.82 22.59
CA PHE A 62 -9.06 -52.54 22.78
C PHE A 62 -8.24 -52.50 24.07
N ARG A 63 -8.80 -53.01 25.17
CA ARG A 63 -8.15 -53.02 26.49
C ARG A 63 -7.04 -54.07 26.63
N THR A 64 -7.18 -55.22 25.98
CA THR A 64 -6.26 -56.35 26.13
C THR A 64 -5.21 -56.43 25.03
N TYR A 65 -5.59 -56.14 23.79
CA TYR A 65 -4.72 -56.27 22.60
C TYR A 65 -4.38 -54.92 21.97
N HIS A 66 -4.78 -53.80 22.58
CA HIS A 66 -4.41 -52.45 22.14
C HIS A 66 -4.83 -52.08 20.70
N PHE A 67 -5.89 -52.70 20.19
CA PHE A 67 -6.58 -52.27 18.97
C PHE A 67 -8.05 -52.67 19.00
N ARG A 68 -8.88 -52.05 18.18
CA ARG A 68 -10.26 -52.49 17.94
C ARG A 68 -10.66 -52.28 16.50
N ILE A 69 -11.49 -53.18 15.98
CA ILE A 69 -12.14 -53.05 14.67
C ILE A 69 -13.62 -52.84 14.94
N HIS A 70 -14.20 -51.79 14.36
CA HIS A 70 -15.61 -51.45 14.52
C HIS A 70 -16.17 -50.87 13.22
N ASP A 71 -17.50 -50.86 13.10
CA ASP A 71 -18.17 -50.29 11.95
C ASP A 71 -18.64 -48.86 12.23
N VAL A 72 -18.34 -47.94 11.32
CA VAL A 72 -18.93 -46.60 11.25
C VAL A 72 -20.11 -46.65 10.30
N LEU A 73 -21.31 -46.36 10.80
CA LEU A 73 -22.55 -46.37 10.01
C LEU A 73 -22.71 -45.04 9.26
N LEU A 74 -22.98 -45.09 7.96
CA LEU A 74 -23.08 -43.89 7.10
C LEU A 74 -24.53 -43.51 6.75
N HIS A 75 -25.52 -44.02 7.48
CA HIS A 75 -26.96 -43.92 7.14
C HIS A 75 -27.43 -42.51 6.76
N ASP A 76 -28.02 -42.40 5.56
CA ASP A 76 -28.85 -41.26 5.15
C ASP A 76 -30.33 -41.61 5.38
N PHE A 77 -31.14 -40.65 5.83
CA PHE A 77 -32.58 -40.79 6.08
C PHE A 77 -33.34 -41.27 4.83
N GLN A 78 -32.83 -40.97 3.63
CA GLN A 78 -33.43 -41.36 2.36
C GLN A 78 -32.89 -42.69 1.78
N GLY A 79 -31.88 -43.32 2.40
CA GLY A 79 -31.41 -44.67 2.03
C GLY A 79 -30.62 -44.79 0.72
N PHE A 80 -30.14 -43.69 0.14
CA PHE A 80 -29.51 -43.65 -1.20
C PHE A 80 -28.01 -44.00 -1.26
N GLN A 81 -27.34 -44.29 -0.14
CA GLN A 81 -25.92 -44.66 -0.19
C GLN A 81 -25.69 -46.13 -0.59
N LYS A 82 -24.77 -46.34 -1.55
CA LYS A 82 -24.34 -47.68 -2.01
C LYS A 82 -23.74 -48.53 -0.89
N ARG A 83 -23.00 -47.91 0.04
CA ARG A 83 -22.34 -48.57 1.17
C ARG A 83 -22.87 -48.03 2.49
N LYS A 84 -23.41 -48.93 3.34
CA LYS A 84 -24.08 -48.55 4.60
C LYS A 84 -23.13 -48.39 5.79
N LYS A 85 -21.91 -48.94 5.69
CA LYS A 85 -20.93 -48.97 6.77
C LYS A 85 -19.49 -48.98 6.25
N LEU A 86 -18.58 -48.39 7.04
CA LEU A 86 -17.12 -48.52 6.88
C LEU A 86 -16.55 -49.30 8.05
N THR A 87 -15.68 -50.26 7.76
CA THR A 87 -14.98 -51.03 8.80
C THR A 87 -13.66 -50.35 9.13
N MET A 88 -13.49 -49.93 10.39
CA MET A 88 -12.40 -49.09 10.84
C MET A 88 -11.66 -49.72 12.02
N MET A 89 -10.34 -49.81 11.89
CA MET A 89 -9.40 -50.12 12.95
C MET A 89 -8.93 -48.84 13.67
N VAL A 90 -8.83 -48.90 15.00
CA VAL A 90 -8.30 -47.83 15.86
C VAL A 90 -7.37 -48.45 16.91
N ILE A 91 -6.32 -47.71 17.29
CA ILE A 91 -5.36 -48.04 18.34
C ILE A 91 -5.33 -46.92 19.40
N PRO A 92 -4.80 -47.14 20.62
CA PRO A 92 -4.78 -46.16 21.71
C PRO A 92 -4.15 -44.79 21.39
N SER A 93 -3.22 -44.73 20.43
CA SER A 93 -2.52 -43.50 20.04
C SER A 93 -3.25 -42.67 18.97
N ILE A 94 -4.49 -43.02 18.60
CA ILE A 94 -5.32 -42.32 17.62
C ILE A 94 -6.70 -42.03 18.21
N PHE A 95 -7.25 -40.86 17.91
CA PHE A 95 -8.61 -40.49 18.29
C PHE A 95 -9.66 -41.39 17.62
N ILE A 96 -10.70 -41.70 18.37
CA ILE A 96 -11.87 -42.43 17.90
C ILE A 96 -12.79 -41.43 17.16
N PRO A 97 -13.51 -41.84 16.10
CA PRO A 97 -14.57 -41.01 15.53
C PRO A 97 -15.61 -40.61 16.59
N GLU A 98 -15.70 -39.31 16.85
CA GLU A 98 -16.56 -38.68 17.86
C GLU A 98 -17.47 -37.61 17.24
N ASP A 99 -18.34 -36.98 18.06
CA ASP A 99 -19.32 -35.95 17.68
C ASP A 99 -18.74 -34.87 16.75
N TRP A 100 -17.47 -34.48 16.95
CA TRP A 100 -16.79 -33.52 16.09
C TRP A 100 -16.68 -33.99 14.63
N SER A 101 -16.17 -35.20 14.45
CA SER A 101 -15.98 -35.81 13.13
C SER A 101 -17.31 -36.16 12.46
N PHE A 102 -18.33 -36.57 13.23
CA PHE A 102 -19.67 -36.82 12.70
C PHE A 102 -20.34 -35.53 12.24
N THR A 103 -20.32 -34.48 13.07
CA THR A 103 -20.83 -33.16 12.70
C THR A 103 -20.16 -32.63 11.44
N PHE A 104 -18.84 -32.85 11.31
CA PHE A 104 -18.10 -32.43 10.13
C PHE A 104 -18.59 -33.14 8.86
N TYR A 105 -18.71 -34.47 8.91
CA TYR A 105 -19.22 -35.26 7.79
C TYR A 105 -20.68 -34.91 7.44
N GLU A 106 -21.54 -34.67 8.43
CA GLU A 106 -22.90 -34.16 8.23
C GLU A 106 -22.92 -32.82 7.50
N GLY A 107 -22.02 -31.90 7.86
CA GLY A 107 -21.89 -30.61 7.19
C GLY A 107 -21.40 -30.74 5.76
N ILE A 108 -20.40 -31.60 5.51
CA ILE A 108 -19.93 -31.93 4.15
C ILE A 108 -21.08 -32.49 3.30
N ASN A 109 -21.92 -33.37 3.89
CA ASN A 109 -23.08 -33.95 3.22
C ASN A 109 -24.17 -32.96 2.80
N ARG A 110 -24.11 -31.68 3.24
CA ARG A 110 -25.05 -30.64 2.81
C ARG A 110 -24.77 -30.10 1.41
N HIS A 111 -23.59 -30.37 0.85
CA HIS A 111 -23.27 -29.98 -0.51
C HIS A 111 -23.91 -30.92 -1.55
N PRO A 112 -24.14 -30.44 -2.79
CA PRO A 112 -24.59 -31.31 -3.88
C PRO A 112 -23.54 -32.37 -4.21
N ASP A 113 -23.97 -33.54 -4.70
CA ASP A 113 -23.08 -34.68 -4.97
C ASP A 113 -21.96 -34.38 -5.98
N SER A 114 -22.10 -33.36 -6.82
CA SER A 114 -21.08 -32.94 -7.78
C SER A 114 -19.86 -32.27 -7.13
N ILE A 115 -19.91 -31.91 -5.85
CA ILE A 115 -18.86 -31.07 -5.26
C ILE A 115 -17.49 -31.75 -5.19
N PHE A 116 -17.41 -33.06 -4.98
CA PHE A 116 -16.15 -33.81 -4.88
C PHE A 116 -15.86 -34.68 -6.10
N LYS A 117 -16.84 -34.91 -6.97
CA LYS A 117 -16.67 -35.78 -8.14
C LYS A 117 -15.56 -35.26 -9.07
N ASP A 118 -14.66 -36.16 -9.45
CA ASP A 118 -13.51 -35.87 -10.32
C ASP A 118 -12.56 -34.76 -9.78
N LYS A 119 -12.61 -34.47 -8.47
CA LYS A 119 -11.78 -33.45 -7.83
C LYS A 119 -10.56 -34.05 -7.13
N THR A 120 -9.49 -33.27 -7.08
CA THR A 120 -8.37 -33.52 -6.17
C THR A 120 -8.66 -32.89 -4.81
N VAL A 121 -8.67 -33.70 -3.76
CA VAL A 121 -9.10 -33.35 -2.40
C VAL A 121 -7.95 -33.58 -1.42
N ALA A 122 -7.76 -32.70 -0.45
CA ALA A 122 -6.96 -32.99 0.74
C ALA A 122 -7.84 -32.96 1.99
N GLU A 123 -7.68 -33.95 2.87
CA GLU A 123 -8.21 -33.96 4.22
C GLU A 123 -7.10 -33.65 5.23
N LEU A 124 -7.28 -32.59 6.04
CA LEU A 124 -6.38 -32.19 7.11
C LEU A 124 -6.83 -32.81 8.44
N GLY A 125 -5.92 -33.53 9.09
CA GLY A 125 -6.20 -34.25 10.33
C GLY A 125 -7.04 -35.50 10.09
N CYS A 126 -6.64 -36.34 9.13
CA CYS A 126 -7.46 -37.49 8.72
C CYS A 126 -7.60 -38.57 9.80
N GLY A 127 -6.76 -38.56 10.84
CA GLY A 127 -6.82 -39.52 11.95
C GLY A 127 -6.70 -40.96 11.46
N ASN A 128 -7.76 -41.76 11.63
CA ASN A 128 -7.81 -43.14 11.14
C ASN A 128 -8.27 -43.27 9.67
N GLY A 129 -8.52 -42.16 8.97
CA GLY A 129 -8.82 -42.10 7.53
C GLY A 129 -10.28 -42.30 7.15
N TRP A 130 -11.20 -42.41 8.12
CA TRP A 130 -12.60 -42.78 7.82
C TRP A 130 -13.32 -41.77 6.93
N ILE A 131 -13.10 -40.46 7.10
CA ILE A 131 -13.72 -39.42 6.29
C ILE A 131 -13.14 -39.43 4.86
N SER A 132 -11.82 -39.52 4.70
CA SER A 132 -11.18 -39.70 3.38
C SER A 132 -11.78 -40.87 2.59
N ILE A 133 -11.97 -42.01 3.26
CA ILE A 133 -12.58 -43.21 2.67
C ILE A 133 -14.06 -42.96 2.35
N ALA A 134 -14.81 -42.36 3.26
CA ALA A 134 -16.23 -42.02 3.06
C ALA A 134 -16.43 -41.06 1.88
N LEU A 135 -15.56 -40.05 1.77
CA LEU A 135 -15.56 -39.08 0.68
C LEU A 135 -15.35 -39.77 -0.67
N ALA A 136 -14.36 -40.67 -0.72
CA ALA A 136 -14.02 -41.41 -1.93
C ALA A 136 -15.17 -42.33 -2.39
N GLU A 137 -15.76 -43.06 -1.45
CA GLU A 137 -16.88 -43.98 -1.70
C GLU A 137 -18.13 -43.25 -2.19
N LYS A 138 -18.49 -42.14 -1.55
CA LYS A 138 -19.74 -41.44 -1.84
C LYS A 138 -19.69 -40.65 -3.14
N TRP A 139 -18.60 -39.91 -3.37
CA TRP A 139 -18.57 -38.89 -4.43
C TRP A 139 -17.60 -39.17 -5.59
N SER A 140 -16.86 -40.28 -5.58
CA SER A 140 -15.94 -40.62 -6.69
C SER A 140 -14.98 -39.48 -7.08
N PRO A 141 -14.19 -38.92 -6.16
CA PRO A 141 -13.16 -37.93 -6.45
C PRO A 141 -12.05 -38.51 -7.33
N LEU A 142 -11.32 -37.65 -8.02
CA LEU A 142 -10.14 -38.06 -8.79
C LEU A 142 -9.07 -38.62 -7.85
N LYS A 143 -8.82 -37.90 -6.75
CA LYS A 143 -7.84 -38.27 -5.72
C LYS A 143 -8.18 -37.62 -4.38
N VAL A 144 -7.95 -38.33 -3.27
CA VAL A 144 -8.03 -37.84 -1.89
C VAL A 144 -6.69 -38.08 -1.21
N TYR A 145 -6.08 -37.01 -0.71
CA TYR A 145 -4.88 -37.04 0.13
C TYR A 145 -5.29 -36.86 1.59
N GLY A 146 -5.30 -37.93 2.37
CA GLY A 146 -5.46 -37.86 3.82
C GLY A 146 -4.13 -37.49 4.48
N LEU A 147 -4.11 -36.36 5.18
CA LEU A 147 -2.90 -35.78 5.77
C LEU A 147 -3.02 -35.77 7.29
N ASP A 148 -2.03 -36.34 7.96
CA ASP A 148 -1.95 -36.32 9.42
C ASP A 148 -0.49 -36.17 9.88
N ILE A 149 -0.30 -35.49 11.02
CA ILE A 149 1.03 -35.30 11.61
C ILE A 149 1.45 -36.52 12.44
N ASN A 150 0.49 -37.35 12.88
CA ASN A 150 0.77 -38.55 13.65
C ASN A 150 1.13 -39.72 12.69
N PRO A 151 2.38 -40.22 12.70
CA PRO A 151 2.79 -41.28 11.77
C PRO A 151 2.03 -42.60 12.00
N ARG A 152 1.60 -42.89 13.24
CA ARG A 152 0.78 -44.08 13.50
C ARG A 152 -0.62 -43.94 12.90
N ALA A 153 -1.18 -42.73 12.90
CA ALA A 153 -2.48 -42.42 12.30
C ALA A 153 -2.48 -42.67 10.78
N VAL A 154 -1.43 -42.24 10.09
CA VAL A 154 -1.23 -42.50 8.65
C VAL A 154 -1.16 -43.99 8.34
N LYS A 155 -0.37 -44.76 9.11
CA LYS A 155 -0.23 -46.21 8.89
C LYS A 155 -1.53 -46.97 9.14
N ILE A 156 -2.27 -46.62 10.20
CA ILE A 156 -3.58 -47.22 10.47
C ILE A 156 -4.61 -46.82 9.39
N SER A 157 -4.54 -45.59 8.86
CA SER A 157 -5.38 -45.15 7.73
C SER A 157 -5.17 -45.99 6.48
N TRP A 158 -3.92 -46.37 6.17
CA TRP A 158 -3.63 -47.33 5.09
C TRP A 158 -4.25 -48.71 5.33
N ILE A 159 -4.16 -49.26 6.55
CA ILE A 159 -4.83 -50.53 6.88
C ILE A 159 -6.35 -50.41 6.69
N ASN A 160 -6.93 -49.30 7.13
CA ASN A 160 -8.36 -49.01 6.99
C ASN A 160 -8.77 -48.86 5.52
N LEU A 161 -7.91 -48.30 4.67
CA LEU A 161 -8.14 -48.27 3.24
C LEU A 161 -8.25 -49.69 2.67
N PHE A 162 -7.33 -50.57 3.00
CA PHE A 162 -7.37 -51.98 2.55
C PHE A 162 -8.59 -52.74 3.09
N LEU A 163 -9.00 -52.49 4.34
CA LEU A 163 -10.21 -53.08 4.92
C LEU A 163 -11.48 -52.75 4.11
N ASN A 164 -11.52 -51.57 3.51
CA ASN A 164 -12.68 -51.08 2.75
C ASN A 164 -12.51 -51.22 1.23
N ALA A 165 -11.29 -51.30 0.71
CA ALA A 165 -11.02 -51.47 -0.72
C ALA A 165 -11.11 -52.93 -1.20
N LEU A 166 -11.00 -53.90 -0.29
CA LEU A 166 -11.03 -55.32 -0.56
C LEU A 166 -12.16 -55.99 0.22
N ASP A 167 -12.82 -56.98 -0.39
CA ASP A 167 -13.81 -57.81 0.28
C ASP A 167 -13.17 -58.79 1.29
N GLU A 168 -13.99 -59.59 1.99
CA GLU A 168 -13.50 -60.55 2.99
C GLU A 168 -12.66 -61.69 2.38
N ASN A 169 -12.73 -61.89 1.06
CA ASN A 169 -11.94 -62.88 0.32
C ASN A 169 -10.64 -62.28 -0.24
N GLY A 170 -10.37 -60.99 -0.01
CA GLY A 170 -9.20 -60.29 -0.53
C GLY A 170 -9.35 -59.78 -1.97
N CYS A 171 -10.54 -59.85 -2.55
CA CYS A 171 -10.80 -59.37 -3.91
C CYS A 171 -11.07 -57.85 -3.92
N PRO A 172 -10.57 -57.09 -4.92
CA PRO A 172 -10.84 -55.65 -5.03
C PRO A 172 -12.33 -55.32 -5.23
N ILE A 173 -12.78 -54.28 -4.54
CA ILE A 173 -14.11 -53.71 -4.68
C ILE A 173 -14.04 -52.55 -5.66
N TYR A 174 -14.82 -52.64 -6.74
CA TYR A 174 -14.88 -51.62 -7.79
C TYR A 174 -16.11 -50.73 -7.62
N ASP A 175 -15.93 -49.44 -7.88
CA ASP A 175 -16.99 -48.46 -7.98
C ASP A 175 -17.65 -48.46 -9.37
N GLY A 176 -18.58 -47.53 -9.59
CA GLY A 176 -19.33 -47.41 -10.85
C GLY A 176 -18.49 -46.98 -12.06
N GLU A 177 -17.24 -46.55 -11.85
CA GLU A 177 -16.29 -46.13 -12.88
C GLU A 177 -15.17 -47.18 -13.08
N GLY A 178 -15.28 -48.35 -12.45
CA GLY A 178 -14.30 -49.42 -12.55
C GLY A 178 -12.99 -49.12 -11.79
N LYS A 179 -12.99 -48.17 -10.86
CA LYS A 179 -11.86 -47.89 -9.97
C LYS A 179 -12.11 -48.46 -8.58
N THR A 180 -11.04 -48.63 -7.82
CA THR A 180 -11.07 -49.05 -6.41
C THR A 180 -10.77 -47.87 -5.50
N LEU A 181 -11.05 -48.00 -4.20
CA LEU A 181 -10.62 -47.00 -3.22
C LEU A 181 -9.09 -46.82 -3.19
N LEU A 182 -8.31 -47.85 -3.55
CA LEU A 182 -6.84 -47.77 -3.65
C LEU A 182 -6.39 -46.85 -4.80
N ASP A 183 -7.21 -46.71 -5.84
CA ASP A 183 -6.92 -45.77 -6.94
C ASP A 183 -7.21 -44.32 -6.52
N ARG A 184 -8.15 -44.14 -5.58
CA ARG A 184 -8.69 -42.81 -5.20
C ARG A 184 -8.09 -42.21 -3.95
N VAL A 185 -7.58 -42.99 -2.99
CA VAL A 185 -7.15 -42.46 -1.68
C VAL A 185 -5.68 -42.77 -1.42
N GLU A 186 -4.96 -41.80 -0.86
CA GLU A 186 -3.61 -41.96 -0.32
C GLU A 186 -3.50 -41.27 1.04
N PHE A 187 -2.63 -41.79 1.91
CA PHE A 187 -2.34 -41.19 3.22
C PHE A 187 -0.86 -40.86 3.37
N HIS A 188 -0.57 -39.65 3.85
CA HIS A 188 0.79 -39.14 3.98
C HIS A 188 1.00 -38.44 5.32
N GLU A 189 2.20 -38.61 5.89
CA GLU A 189 2.64 -37.81 7.04
C GLU A 189 2.85 -36.37 6.59
N SER A 190 2.16 -35.43 7.22
CA SER A 190 2.19 -34.02 6.83
C SER A 190 1.80 -33.11 8.00
N ASP A 191 2.61 -32.08 8.21
CA ASP A 191 2.18 -30.91 8.98
C ASP A 191 1.28 -30.05 8.08
N LEU A 192 -0.04 -30.12 8.30
CA LEU A 192 -1.05 -29.48 7.47
C LEU A 192 -0.86 -29.82 5.98
N LEU A 193 -0.60 -28.82 5.13
CA LEU A 193 -0.50 -28.97 3.67
C LEU A 193 0.96 -29.10 3.18
N ALA A 194 1.93 -29.29 4.09
CA ALA A 194 3.35 -29.40 3.74
C ALA A 194 3.62 -30.47 2.66
N TYR A 195 2.98 -31.63 2.73
CA TYR A 195 3.10 -32.67 1.72
C TYR A 195 2.64 -32.19 0.33
N CYS A 196 1.48 -31.54 0.24
CA CYS A 196 0.96 -31.02 -1.02
C CYS A 196 1.88 -29.95 -1.62
N ARG A 197 2.38 -29.04 -0.78
CA ARG A 197 3.29 -27.96 -1.19
C ARG A 197 4.63 -28.49 -1.69
N LYS A 198 5.22 -29.47 -0.99
CA LYS A 198 6.50 -30.09 -1.36
C LYS A 198 6.42 -30.83 -2.69
N ASN A 199 5.26 -31.38 -3.02
CA ASN A 199 5.03 -32.16 -4.24
C ASN A 199 4.28 -31.38 -5.33
N ASP A 200 4.11 -30.06 -5.18
CA ASP A 200 3.39 -29.17 -6.12
C ASP A 200 1.98 -29.67 -6.50
N ILE A 201 1.25 -30.20 -5.51
CA ILE A 201 -0.11 -30.72 -5.70
C ILE A 201 -1.11 -29.58 -5.61
N GLN A 202 -1.79 -29.29 -6.72
CA GLN A 202 -2.88 -28.32 -6.79
C GLN A 202 -4.23 -28.96 -6.41
N LEU A 203 -4.92 -28.37 -5.44
CA LEU A 203 -6.13 -28.92 -4.82
C LEU A 203 -7.39 -28.20 -5.30
N GLU A 204 -8.48 -28.94 -5.52
CA GLU A 204 -9.81 -28.34 -5.77
C GLU A 204 -10.65 -28.29 -4.50
N ARG A 205 -10.37 -29.16 -3.54
CA ARG A 205 -11.05 -29.20 -2.24
C ARG A 205 -10.04 -29.38 -1.12
N ILE A 206 -10.25 -28.65 -0.04
CA ILE A 206 -9.53 -28.86 1.21
C ILE A 206 -10.58 -29.01 2.29
N VAL A 207 -10.55 -30.11 3.02
CA VAL A 207 -11.46 -30.36 4.13
C VAL A 207 -10.63 -30.54 5.38
N GLY A 208 -11.01 -29.93 6.50
CA GLY A 208 -10.23 -30.02 7.74
C GLY A 208 -11.11 -30.06 8.98
N CYS A 209 -10.93 -31.11 9.78
CA CYS A 209 -11.37 -31.17 11.16
C CYS A 209 -10.14 -31.21 12.06
N ILE A 210 -9.48 -30.05 12.19
CA ILE A 210 -8.19 -29.93 12.89
C ILE A 210 -8.36 -29.32 14.29
N PRO A 211 -7.40 -29.54 15.20
CA PRO A 211 -7.51 -29.11 16.59
C PRO A 211 -7.64 -27.60 16.81
N GLN A 212 -8.30 -27.23 17.91
CA GLN A 212 -8.41 -25.85 18.40
C GLN A 212 -7.90 -25.75 19.84
N ILE A 213 -6.78 -25.05 20.04
CA ILE A 213 -6.00 -25.14 21.29
C ILE A 213 -5.79 -23.77 21.90
N LEU A 214 -6.45 -23.54 23.03
CA LEU A 214 -6.54 -22.23 23.68
C LEU A 214 -5.26 -21.78 24.38
N ASN A 215 -4.31 -22.69 24.62
CA ASN A 215 -3.00 -22.38 25.20
C ASN A 215 -1.94 -23.31 24.60
N PRO A 216 -1.42 -23.00 23.41
CA PRO A 216 -0.45 -23.85 22.73
C PRO A 216 0.87 -23.92 23.52
N ASN A 217 1.41 -25.12 23.73
CA ASN A 217 2.69 -25.31 24.43
C ASN A 217 3.84 -24.82 23.51
N PRO A 218 4.65 -23.81 23.93
CA PRO A 218 5.75 -23.29 23.12
C PRO A 218 6.79 -24.34 22.71
N GLU A 219 6.98 -25.38 23.53
CA GLU A 219 7.95 -26.45 23.31
C GLU A 219 7.37 -27.64 22.51
N ALA A 220 6.09 -27.61 22.12
CA ALA A 220 5.49 -28.73 21.39
C ALA A 220 6.13 -28.95 20.01
N MET A 221 6.47 -27.87 19.29
CA MET A 221 7.05 -27.95 17.93
C MET A 221 8.54 -28.32 17.88
N SER A 222 9.28 -28.18 18.99
CA SER A 222 10.73 -28.46 19.01
C SER A 222 11.08 -29.95 19.19
N LYS A 223 10.08 -30.79 19.48
CA LYS A 223 10.25 -32.23 19.65
C LYS A 223 10.12 -32.93 18.29
N MET A 224 11.15 -33.69 17.90
CA MET A 224 11.04 -34.59 16.74
C MET A 224 9.87 -35.55 16.94
N ILE A 225 8.87 -35.47 16.08
CA ILE A 225 7.76 -36.42 16.04
C ILE A 225 8.29 -37.67 15.37
N THR A 226 8.28 -38.79 16.10
CA THR A 226 8.69 -40.10 15.58
C THR A 226 7.65 -41.14 15.97
N GLU A 227 7.51 -42.20 15.17
CA GLU A 227 6.59 -43.31 15.48
C GLU A 227 6.92 -44.04 16.80
N ASN A 228 8.13 -43.85 17.33
CA ASN A 228 8.63 -44.41 18.59
C ASN A 228 8.31 -43.52 19.82
N ALA A 229 7.62 -42.39 19.64
CA ALA A 229 7.18 -41.57 20.77
C ALA A 229 6.10 -42.28 21.61
N SER A 230 5.93 -41.86 22.88
CA SER A 230 4.95 -42.48 23.77
C SER A 230 3.52 -42.34 23.23
N GLU A 231 2.65 -43.30 23.57
CA GLU A 231 1.26 -43.30 23.12
C GLU A 231 0.52 -42.05 23.57
N GLU A 232 0.75 -41.58 24.79
CA GLU A 232 0.19 -40.34 25.32
C GLU A 232 0.66 -39.12 24.51
N PHE A 233 1.93 -39.07 24.11
CA PHE A 233 2.46 -37.99 23.28
C PHE A 233 1.81 -38.00 21.89
N LEU A 234 1.76 -39.15 21.23
CA LEU A 234 1.14 -39.29 19.91
C LEU A 234 -0.37 -39.02 19.95
N TYR A 235 -1.06 -39.47 21.00
CA TYR A 235 -2.47 -39.15 21.23
C TYR A 235 -2.67 -37.64 21.41
N SER A 236 -1.80 -36.99 22.19
CA SER A 236 -1.84 -35.54 22.38
C SER A 236 -1.45 -34.73 21.14
N LEU A 237 -0.99 -35.35 20.04
CA LEU A 237 -0.86 -34.65 18.75
C LEU A 237 -2.22 -34.19 18.19
N SER A 238 -3.31 -34.81 18.62
CA SER A 238 -4.68 -34.28 18.43
C SER A 238 -4.92 -32.94 19.14
N ASN A 239 -3.98 -32.52 19.98
CA ASN A 239 -3.88 -31.21 20.60
C ASN A 239 -2.46 -30.63 20.36
N TYR A 240 -1.91 -30.82 19.16
CA TYR A 240 -0.65 -30.20 18.78
C TYR A 240 -0.85 -28.79 18.22
N CYS A 241 -0.34 -27.80 18.92
CA CYS A 241 -0.13 -26.45 18.37
C CYS A 241 0.93 -25.77 19.24
N ALA A 242 1.91 -25.12 18.60
CA ALA A 242 2.67 -24.03 19.22
C ALA A 242 2.07 -22.69 18.80
N LEU A 243 2.49 -21.59 19.43
CA LEU A 243 2.16 -20.25 18.97
C LEU A 243 2.57 -20.08 17.51
N GLN A 244 1.61 -19.73 16.65
CA GLN A 244 1.84 -19.54 15.21
C GLN A 244 2.25 -18.10 14.87
N GLY A 245 2.11 -17.16 15.83
CA GLY A 245 2.37 -15.73 15.63
C GLY A 245 1.17 -14.97 15.08
N PHE A 246 -0.04 -15.53 15.20
CA PHE A 246 -1.28 -14.93 14.73
C PHE A 246 -2.09 -14.33 15.88
N VAL A 247 -2.91 -13.33 15.59
CA VAL A 247 -3.88 -12.77 16.55
C VAL A 247 -4.86 -13.86 17.00
N GLU A 248 -5.12 -14.84 16.14
CA GLU A 248 -6.00 -15.98 16.37
C GLU A 248 -5.44 -17.03 17.33
N ASP A 249 -4.14 -16.99 17.67
CA ASP A 249 -3.54 -17.86 18.68
C ASP A 249 -4.20 -17.67 20.05
N GLN A 250 -4.57 -16.44 20.42
CA GLN A 250 -5.22 -16.13 21.70
C GLN A 250 -6.62 -16.77 21.84
N PHE A 251 -7.20 -17.21 20.72
CA PHE A 251 -8.51 -17.86 20.66
C PHE A 251 -8.41 -19.36 20.31
N GLY A 252 -7.20 -19.91 20.24
CA GLY A 252 -6.93 -21.28 19.83
C GLY A 252 -7.28 -21.60 18.39
N LEU A 253 -7.28 -20.58 17.52
CA LEU A 253 -7.56 -20.70 16.09
C LEU A 253 -6.29 -20.58 15.23
N GLY A 254 -5.10 -20.45 15.83
CA GLY A 254 -3.83 -20.27 15.13
C GLY A 254 -3.49 -21.36 14.12
N LEU A 255 -3.72 -22.63 14.45
CA LEU A 255 -3.49 -23.76 13.53
C LEU A 255 -4.39 -23.67 12.29
N ILE A 256 -5.65 -23.24 12.48
CA ILE A 256 -6.61 -23.07 11.37
C ILE A 256 -6.24 -21.85 10.53
N ALA A 257 -5.81 -20.75 11.15
CA ALA A 257 -5.28 -19.59 10.44
C ALA A 257 -4.13 -19.99 9.51
N ARG A 258 -3.16 -20.77 10.01
CA ARG A 258 -2.06 -21.32 9.21
C ARG A 258 -2.57 -22.24 8.10
N ALA A 259 -3.49 -23.15 8.39
CA ALA A 259 -4.05 -24.08 7.41
C ALA A 259 -4.78 -23.34 6.27
N VAL A 260 -5.47 -22.25 6.57
CA VAL A 260 -6.15 -21.41 5.58
C VAL A 260 -5.11 -20.72 4.69
N GLU A 261 -4.06 -20.13 5.26
CA GLU A 261 -3.00 -19.46 4.48
C GLU A 261 -2.20 -20.43 3.61
N GLU A 262 -1.83 -21.60 4.13
CA GLU A 262 -1.24 -22.68 3.33
C GLU A 262 -2.23 -23.19 2.27
N GLY A 263 -3.52 -23.19 2.58
CA GLY A 263 -4.57 -23.53 1.64
C GLY A 263 -4.64 -22.57 0.46
N ILE A 264 -4.50 -21.26 0.68
CA ILE A 264 -4.50 -20.24 -0.39
C ILE A 264 -3.41 -20.54 -1.41
N GLU A 265 -2.26 -21.06 -0.97
CA GLU A 265 -1.13 -21.40 -1.84
C GLU A 265 -1.45 -22.53 -2.83
N VAL A 266 -2.06 -23.61 -2.35
CA VAL A 266 -2.24 -24.86 -3.12
C VAL A 266 -3.62 -25.02 -3.75
N ILE A 267 -4.62 -24.26 -3.30
CA ILE A 267 -5.98 -24.39 -3.81
C ILE A 267 -6.11 -23.76 -5.20
N LYS A 268 -6.78 -24.42 -6.15
CA LYS A 268 -7.11 -23.82 -7.45
C LYS A 268 -8.07 -22.63 -7.25
N PRO A 269 -8.12 -21.66 -8.18
CA PRO A 269 -8.93 -20.43 -8.01
C PRO A 269 -10.41 -20.67 -7.65
N MET A 270 -11.03 -21.71 -8.21
CA MET A 270 -12.43 -22.09 -7.93
C MET A 270 -12.56 -23.21 -6.88
N GLY A 271 -11.52 -23.42 -6.08
CA GLY A 271 -11.54 -24.43 -5.04
C GLY A 271 -12.34 -23.99 -3.80
N ILE A 272 -12.70 -24.98 -2.99
CA ILE A 272 -13.52 -24.78 -1.79
C ILE A 272 -12.76 -25.36 -0.60
N MET A 273 -12.70 -24.61 0.50
CA MET A 273 -12.24 -25.12 1.78
C MET A 273 -13.43 -25.38 2.70
N VAL A 274 -13.47 -26.51 3.38
CA VAL A 274 -14.51 -26.83 4.35
C VAL A 274 -13.88 -27.13 5.70
N PHE A 275 -14.20 -26.34 6.71
CA PHE A 275 -13.62 -26.49 8.03
C PHE A 275 -14.69 -26.69 9.10
N ASN A 276 -14.38 -27.57 10.05
CA ASN A 276 -15.14 -27.74 11.28
C ASN A 276 -14.58 -26.80 12.37
N ILE A 277 -15.40 -25.90 12.91
CA ILE A 277 -14.98 -24.85 13.82
C ILE A 277 -15.80 -24.90 15.10
N GLY A 278 -15.12 -25.15 16.23
CA GLY A 278 -15.69 -24.98 17.56
C GLY A 278 -15.95 -23.50 17.85
N GLY A 279 -17.17 -23.18 18.25
CA GLY A 279 -17.69 -21.82 18.43
C GLY A 279 -17.35 -21.17 19.76
N ARG A 280 -16.43 -21.73 20.56
CA ARG A 280 -16.01 -21.16 21.85
C ARG A 280 -15.58 -19.69 21.73
N PRO A 281 -14.77 -19.27 20.73
CA PRO A 281 -14.39 -17.87 20.53
C PRO A 281 -15.54 -16.94 20.10
N GLY A 282 -16.74 -17.48 19.91
CA GLY A 282 -17.88 -16.74 19.37
C GLY A 282 -17.90 -16.66 17.85
N GLN A 283 -19.10 -16.52 17.29
CA GLN A 283 -19.32 -16.66 15.86
C GLN A 283 -18.61 -15.58 15.03
N GLY A 284 -18.55 -14.35 15.55
CA GLY A 284 -17.87 -13.24 14.88
C GLY A 284 -16.37 -13.50 14.68
N VAL A 285 -15.68 -13.96 15.73
CA VAL A 285 -14.24 -14.29 15.65
C VAL A 285 -14.00 -15.46 14.69
N CYS A 286 -14.85 -16.49 14.75
CA CYS A 286 -14.74 -17.67 13.89
C CYS A 286 -14.90 -17.32 12.40
N LYS A 287 -15.83 -16.42 12.06
CA LYS A 287 -16.00 -15.95 10.67
C LYS A 287 -14.84 -15.04 10.25
N ARG A 288 -14.49 -14.09 11.10
CA ARG A 288 -13.43 -13.11 10.80
C ARG A 288 -12.10 -13.76 10.46
N LEU A 289 -11.79 -14.94 11.02
CA LEU A 289 -10.63 -15.78 10.66
C LEU A 289 -10.47 -15.95 9.14
N PHE A 290 -11.56 -16.26 8.43
CA PHE A 290 -11.54 -16.50 6.98
C PHE A 290 -11.82 -15.22 6.19
N GLU A 291 -12.79 -14.40 6.63
CA GLU A 291 -13.16 -13.14 5.94
C GLU A 291 -11.94 -12.23 5.79
N ARG A 292 -11.15 -12.05 6.85
CA ARG A 292 -9.94 -11.20 6.80
C ARG A 292 -8.86 -11.71 5.83
N ARG A 293 -8.92 -12.99 5.45
CA ARG A 293 -8.01 -13.65 4.48
C ARG A 293 -8.60 -13.68 3.07
N GLY A 294 -9.70 -12.96 2.84
CA GLY A 294 -10.32 -12.81 1.52
C GLY A 294 -11.28 -13.93 1.17
N PHE A 295 -11.90 -14.60 2.14
CA PHE A 295 -12.90 -15.64 1.87
C PHE A 295 -14.34 -15.14 2.03
N HIS A 296 -15.23 -15.62 1.17
CA HIS A 296 -16.67 -15.66 1.42
C HIS A 296 -17.01 -16.96 2.16
N ILE A 297 -17.82 -16.86 3.22
CA ILE A 297 -18.13 -17.98 4.11
C ILE A 297 -19.62 -18.30 4.06
N THR A 298 -19.93 -19.58 3.86
CA THR A 298 -21.28 -20.12 4.03
C THR A 298 -21.28 -21.11 5.20
N LYS A 299 -22.15 -20.91 6.18
CA LYS A 299 -22.37 -21.88 7.27
C LYS A 299 -23.28 -23.00 6.74
N LEU A 300 -22.70 -24.17 6.50
CA LEU A 300 -23.41 -25.34 5.97
C LEU A 300 -24.24 -26.03 7.05
N TRP A 301 -23.67 -26.14 8.25
CA TRP A 301 -24.24 -26.90 9.35
C TRP A 301 -23.77 -26.34 10.69
N GLN A 302 -24.59 -26.52 11.72
CA GLN A 302 -24.25 -26.17 13.09
C GLN A 302 -25.00 -27.07 14.06
N THR A 303 -24.29 -27.56 15.08
CA THR A 303 -24.88 -28.29 16.21
C THR A 303 -24.25 -27.83 17.52
N LYS A 304 -24.68 -28.40 18.66
CA LYS A 304 -24.05 -28.21 19.97
C LYS A 304 -23.46 -29.53 20.42
N VAL A 305 -22.23 -29.48 20.90
CA VAL A 305 -21.51 -30.65 21.42
C VAL A 305 -21.14 -30.41 22.88
N MET A 306 -21.15 -31.48 23.67
CA MET A 306 -20.76 -31.38 25.07
C MET A 306 -19.28 -30.99 25.19
N GLN A 307 -18.97 -30.08 26.11
CA GLN A 307 -17.58 -29.80 26.42
C GLN A 307 -16.96 -31.02 27.10
N ALA A 308 -15.82 -31.50 26.57
CA ALA A 308 -15.08 -32.58 27.18
C ALA A 308 -14.64 -32.20 28.60
N ALA A 309 -14.79 -33.13 29.55
CA ALA A 309 -14.62 -32.86 30.98
C ALA A 309 -13.17 -32.57 31.40
N ASP A 310 -12.22 -32.99 30.57
CA ASP A 310 -10.77 -32.80 30.70
C ASP A 310 -10.27 -31.49 30.09
N THR A 311 -11.11 -30.76 29.33
CA THR A 311 -10.72 -29.48 28.74
C THR A 311 -10.74 -28.38 29.80
N ASP A 312 -9.57 -27.87 30.18
CA ASP A 312 -9.49 -26.72 31.07
C ASP A 312 -9.86 -25.42 30.33
N ILE A 313 -10.89 -24.74 30.83
CA ILE A 313 -11.35 -23.44 30.32
C ILE A 313 -10.93 -22.26 31.21
N SER A 314 -10.12 -22.49 32.25
CA SER A 314 -9.65 -21.44 33.17
C SER A 314 -8.87 -20.33 32.46
N ALA A 315 -8.08 -20.67 31.43
CA ALA A 315 -7.36 -19.69 30.62
C ALA A 315 -8.30 -18.67 29.94
N LEU A 316 -9.48 -19.11 29.51
CA LEU A 316 -10.48 -18.24 28.88
C LEU A 316 -11.05 -17.21 29.86
N VAL A 317 -11.19 -17.60 31.12
CA VAL A 317 -11.64 -16.70 32.20
C VAL A 317 -10.66 -15.55 32.41
N GLU A 318 -9.35 -15.83 32.37
CA GLU A 318 -8.33 -14.79 32.47
C GLU A 318 -8.32 -13.87 31.23
N ILE A 319 -8.58 -14.40 30.04
CA ILE A 319 -8.74 -13.56 28.83
C ILE A 319 -9.95 -12.63 28.95
N GLU A 320 -11.12 -13.11 29.41
CA GLU A 320 -12.33 -12.27 29.62
C GLU A 320 -12.17 -11.23 30.74
N LYS A 321 -11.18 -11.42 31.62
CA LYS A 321 -10.86 -10.46 32.68
C LYS A 321 -10.00 -9.31 32.17
N ASN A 322 -9.11 -9.60 31.21
CA ASN A 322 -8.14 -8.64 30.67
C ASN A 322 -8.53 -8.07 29.31
N SER A 323 -9.65 -8.52 28.72
CA SER A 323 -10.14 -8.07 27.41
C SER A 323 -11.65 -7.81 27.41
N HIS A 324 -12.12 -7.07 26.41
CA HIS A 324 -13.57 -6.87 26.15
C HIS A 324 -14.23 -8.07 25.44
N HIS A 325 -13.47 -9.10 25.10
CA HIS A 325 -13.98 -10.27 24.41
C HIS A 325 -14.86 -11.13 25.34
N ARG A 326 -15.85 -11.82 24.77
CA ARG A 326 -16.70 -12.80 25.47
C ARG A 326 -16.75 -14.09 24.70
N PHE A 327 -16.41 -15.19 25.39
CA PHE A 327 -16.55 -16.53 24.83
C PHE A 327 -18.01 -17.00 24.89
N GLU A 328 -18.36 -17.95 24.03
CA GLU A 328 -19.72 -18.48 23.90
C GLU A 328 -19.79 -19.94 24.35
N PHE A 329 -20.44 -20.19 25.49
CA PHE A 329 -20.81 -21.52 25.99
C PHE A 329 -22.32 -21.61 26.22
N PHE A 330 -22.87 -22.81 26.39
CA PHE A 330 -24.29 -23.01 26.69
C PHE A 330 -24.44 -23.94 27.90
N MET A 331 -25.52 -23.75 28.67
CA MET A 331 -25.87 -24.64 29.78
C MET A 331 -26.50 -25.92 29.22
N GLY A 332 -25.73 -27.02 29.21
CA GLY A 332 -26.13 -28.27 28.55
C GLY A 332 -26.38 -28.11 27.04
N LEU A 333 -26.98 -29.12 26.39
CA LEU A 333 -27.25 -29.11 24.94
C LEU A 333 -28.48 -28.27 24.55
N VAL A 334 -29.42 -28.06 25.47
CA VAL A 334 -30.72 -27.43 25.20
C VAL A 334 -30.69 -25.92 25.42
N GLY A 335 -29.70 -25.39 26.17
CA GLY A 335 -29.59 -23.96 26.44
C GLY A 335 -29.49 -23.15 25.15
N ASP A 336 -30.32 -22.14 24.98
CA ASP A 336 -30.45 -21.31 23.77
C ASP A 336 -29.63 -20.02 23.84
N GLN A 337 -29.37 -19.52 25.05
CA GLN A 337 -28.57 -18.32 25.29
C GLN A 337 -27.10 -18.66 25.61
N PRO A 338 -26.13 -17.94 24.98
CA PRO A 338 -24.73 -18.11 25.31
C PRO A 338 -24.39 -17.48 26.67
N ILE A 339 -23.54 -18.16 27.44
CA ILE A 339 -22.94 -17.70 28.69
C ILE A 339 -21.43 -17.49 28.49
N CYS A 340 -20.88 -16.50 29.21
CA CYS A 340 -19.44 -16.18 29.17
C CYS A 340 -18.58 -17.26 29.84
N ALA A 341 -17.28 -17.27 29.57
CA ALA A 341 -16.34 -18.26 30.15
C ALA A 341 -16.36 -18.23 31.69
N ARG A 342 -16.48 -17.06 32.33
CA ARG A 342 -16.60 -16.94 33.79
C ARG A 342 -17.79 -17.72 34.34
N THR A 343 -18.96 -17.54 33.73
CA THR A 343 -20.19 -18.22 34.15
C THR A 343 -20.09 -19.71 33.86
N ALA A 344 -19.56 -20.09 32.68
CA ALA A 344 -19.38 -21.48 32.30
C ALA A 344 -18.45 -22.23 33.26
N TRP A 345 -17.31 -21.63 33.63
CA TRP A 345 -16.35 -22.20 34.57
C TRP A 345 -16.95 -22.38 35.96
N ALA A 346 -17.67 -21.39 36.47
CA ALA A 346 -18.37 -21.50 37.75
C ALA A 346 -19.44 -22.61 37.71
N TYR A 347 -20.20 -22.71 36.62
CA TYR A 347 -21.24 -23.72 36.44
C TYR A 347 -20.68 -25.15 36.39
N VAL A 348 -19.54 -25.35 35.71
CA VAL A 348 -18.82 -26.63 35.69
C VAL A 348 -18.28 -27.00 37.07
N LYS A 349 -17.73 -26.03 37.82
CA LYS A 349 -17.25 -26.25 39.20
C LYS A 349 -18.38 -26.63 40.16
N SER A 350 -19.62 -26.26 39.87
CA SER A 350 -20.81 -26.71 40.59
C SER A 350 -21.33 -28.10 40.18
N GLY A 351 -20.58 -28.85 39.35
CA GLY A 351 -20.93 -30.20 38.92
C GLY A 351 -21.90 -30.27 37.73
N CYS A 352 -22.25 -29.13 37.14
CA CYS A 352 -23.10 -29.07 35.95
C CYS A 352 -22.26 -29.21 34.67
N ARG A 353 -22.92 -29.49 33.54
CA ARG A 353 -22.24 -29.63 32.24
C ARG A 353 -22.55 -28.46 31.32
N ILE A 354 -21.55 -28.08 30.52
CA ILE A 354 -21.65 -27.04 29.49
C ILE A 354 -21.49 -27.65 28.09
N SER A 355 -22.01 -26.97 27.09
CA SER A 355 -21.78 -27.27 25.68
C SER A 355 -21.24 -26.05 24.94
N HIS A 356 -20.76 -26.25 23.73
CA HIS A 356 -20.42 -25.17 22.80
C HIS A 356 -20.96 -25.52 21.41
N ALA A 357 -21.14 -24.50 20.57
CA ALA A 357 -21.56 -24.73 19.20
C ALA A 357 -20.41 -25.29 18.35
N LEU A 358 -20.72 -26.14 17.39
CA LEU A 358 -19.77 -26.65 16.40
C LEU A 358 -20.34 -26.34 15.02
N SER A 359 -19.60 -25.58 14.21
CA SER A 359 -20.07 -25.08 12.91
C SER A 359 -19.20 -25.57 11.77
N VAL A 360 -19.83 -26.01 10.68
CA VAL A 360 -19.14 -26.38 9.44
C VAL A 360 -19.25 -25.24 8.45
N TYR A 361 -18.11 -24.65 8.10
CA TYR A 361 -18.02 -23.53 7.16
C TYR A 361 -17.48 -24.00 5.82
N SER A 362 -18.16 -23.62 4.74
CA SER A 362 -17.63 -23.64 3.38
C SER A 362 -17.06 -22.27 3.05
N CYS A 363 -15.80 -22.22 2.66
CA CYS A 363 -15.04 -21.01 2.41
C CYS A 363 -14.56 -21.00 0.95
N GLN A 364 -14.88 -19.94 0.23
CA GLN A 364 -14.43 -19.69 -1.15
C GLN A 364 -13.66 -18.39 -1.23
N LEU A 365 -12.57 -18.36 -1.99
CA LEU A 365 -11.80 -17.14 -2.19
C LEU A 365 -12.62 -16.11 -2.97
N ARG A 366 -12.70 -14.90 -2.43
CA ARG A 366 -13.06 -13.70 -3.20
C ARG A 366 -11.93 -13.44 -4.19
N GLN A 367 -12.27 -13.10 -5.44
CA GLN A 367 -11.28 -12.70 -6.47
C GLN A 367 -9.95 -13.49 -6.38
N PRO A 368 -9.98 -14.81 -6.64
CA PRO A 368 -8.97 -15.75 -6.16
C PRO A 368 -7.56 -15.48 -6.66
N ASN A 369 -7.40 -14.98 -7.89
CA ASN A 369 -6.08 -14.67 -8.45
C ASN A 369 -5.43 -13.48 -7.72
N GLN A 370 -6.23 -12.46 -7.40
CA GLN A 370 -5.81 -11.27 -6.68
C GLN A 370 -5.42 -11.62 -5.24
N VAL A 371 -6.26 -12.37 -4.53
CA VAL A 371 -5.94 -12.81 -3.16
C VAL A 371 -4.68 -13.68 -3.13
N LYS A 372 -4.53 -14.62 -4.07
CA LYS A 372 -3.29 -15.39 -4.19
C LYS A 372 -2.05 -14.53 -4.40
N THR A 373 -2.14 -13.51 -5.26
CA THR A 373 -1.05 -12.55 -5.52
C THR A 373 -0.64 -11.81 -4.25
N ILE A 374 -1.62 -11.36 -3.44
CA ILE A 374 -1.38 -10.70 -2.16
C ILE A 374 -0.63 -11.62 -1.19
N PHE A 375 -1.11 -12.85 -1.00
CA PHE A 375 -0.49 -13.80 -0.08
C PHE A 375 0.89 -14.27 -0.56
N GLU A 376 1.10 -14.38 -1.87
CA GLU A 376 2.42 -14.68 -2.45
C GLU A 376 3.43 -13.57 -2.12
N PHE A 377 3.03 -12.30 -2.27
CA PHE A 377 3.85 -11.15 -1.89
C PHE A 377 4.18 -11.18 -0.40
N LEU A 378 3.19 -11.37 0.47
CA LEU A 378 3.38 -11.40 1.93
C LEU A 378 4.35 -12.51 2.36
N ARG A 379 4.30 -13.68 1.72
CA ARG A 379 5.19 -14.80 2.01
C ARG A 379 6.65 -14.52 1.64
N ASN A 380 6.89 -13.72 0.60
CA ASN A 380 8.20 -13.40 0.05
C ASN A 380 8.90 -12.25 0.80
N GLY A 381 9.02 -12.37 2.13
CA GLY A 381 9.79 -11.42 2.96
C GLY A 381 8.97 -10.39 3.74
N PHE A 382 7.63 -10.48 3.74
CA PHE A 382 6.74 -9.52 4.41
C PHE A 382 5.75 -10.17 5.38
N ARG A 383 6.11 -11.31 5.99
CA ARG A 383 5.22 -12.05 6.90
C ARG A 383 4.76 -11.20 8.10
N GLU A 384 5.58 -10.26 8.56
CA GLU A 384 5.22 -9.34 9.64
C GLU A 384 3.95 -8.52 9.31
N VAL A 385 3.74 -8.20 8.03
CA VAL A 385 2.59 -7.44 7.52
C VAL A 385 1.32 -8.29 7.44
N SER A 386 1.43 -9.63 7.37
CA SER A 386 0.26 -10.52 7.26
C SER A 386 -0.73 -10.33 8.41
N SER A 387 -0.22 -10.04 9.62
CA SER A 387 -1.03 -9.78 10.80
C SER A 387 -1.91 -8.53 10.67
N SER A 388 -1.51 -7.58 9.82
CA SER A 388 -2.20 -6.31 9.55
C SER A 388 -3.14 -6.39 8.35
N LEU A 389 -3.09 -7.47 7.56
CA LEU A 389 -4.02 -7.68 6.44
C LEU A 389 -5.42 -7.90 7.01
N ASP A 390 -6.36 -7.08 6.54
CA ASP A 390 -7.78 -7.25 6.79
C ASP A 390 -8.56 -7.09 5.49
N LEU A 391 -8.99 -8.22 4.92
CA LEU A 391 -9.85 -8.32 3.75
C LEU A 391 -11.30 -8.65 4.13
N SER A 392 -11.71 -8.38 5.37
CA SER A 392 -13.13 -8.44 5.75
C SER A 392 -13.83 -7.16 5.30
N PHE A 393 -14.99 -7.30 4.69
CA PHE A 393 -15.76 -6.18 4.16
C PHE A 393 -17.23 -6.39 4.45
N ASP A 394 -17.90 -5.33 4.91
CA ASP A 394 -19.35 -5.33 5.09
C ASP A 394 -20.10 -5.14 3.75
N ASP A 395 -19.44 -4.49 2.77
CA ASP A 395 -19.94 -4.24 1.42
C ASP A 395 -19.02 -4.91 0.39
N ASP A 396 -19.61 -5.73 -0.48
CA ASP A 396 -18.88 -6.43 -1.54
C ASP A 396 -18.28 -5.44 -2.57
N SER A 397 -18.88 -4.26 -2.79
CA SER A 397 -18.30 -3.27 -3.72
C SER A 397 -16.96 -2.71 -3.24
N VAL A 398 -16.80 -2.55 -1.93
CA VAL A 398 -15.54 -2.11 -1.30
C VAL A 398 -14.48 -3.21 -1.45
N ALA A 399 -14.88 -4.48 -1.32
CA ALA A 399 -14.00 -5.62 -1.56
C ALA A 399 -13.53 -5.65 -3.02
N ASP A 400 -14.46 -5.40 -3.95
CA ASP A 400 -14.22 -5.42 -5.38
C ASP A 400 -13.24 -4.32 -5.84
N GLU A 401 -13.17 -3.18 -5.14
CA GLU A 401 -12.15 -2.15 -5.40
C GLU A 401 -10.82 -2.41 -4.68
N LYS A 402 -10.86 -2.81 -3.40
CA LYS A 402 -9.66 -2.89 -2.56
C LYS A 402 -8.77 -4.10 -2.89
N ILE A 403 -9.36 -5.27 -3.11
CA ILE A 403 -8.60 -6.51 -3.34
C ILE A 403 -7.75 -6.41 -4.63
N PRO A 404 -8.28 -5.95 -5.77
CA PRO A 404 -7.47 -5.81 -6.98
C PRO A 404 -6.38 -4.76 -6.84
N PHE A 405 -6.68 -3.63 -6.18
CA PHE A 405 -5.66 -2.62 -5.92
C PHE A 405 -4.52 -3.15 -5.06
N LEU A 406 -4.82 -3.92 -4.00
CA LEU A 406 -3.77 -4.54 -3.18
C LEU A 406 -2.95 -5.55 -3.98
N ALA A 407 -3.57 -6.35 -4.86
CA ALA A 407 -2.85 -7.27 -5.73
C ALA A 407 -1.94 -6.53 -6.74
N TYR A 408 -2.42 -5.41 -7.30
CA TYR A 408 -1.63 -4.54 -8.16
C TYR A 408 -0.47 -3.92 -7.39
N LEU A 409 -0.71 -3.35 -6.22
CA LEU A 409 0.33 -2.75 -5.37
C LEU A 409 1.39 -3.78 -4.96
N ALA A 410 0.97 -4.99 -4.58
CA ALA A 410 1.88 -6.10 -4.29
C ALA A 410 2.78 -6.43 -5.50
N SER A 411 2.21 -6.47 -6.70
CA SER A 411 2.96 -6.74 -7.94
C SER A 411 3.96 -5.64 -8.24
N VAL A 412 3.53 -4.37 -8.19
CA VAL A 412 4.39 -3.19 -8.39
C VAL A 412 5.55 -3.16 -7.40
N LEU A 413 5.31 -3.43 -6.12
CA LEU A 413 6.35 -3.45 -5.09
C LEU A 413 7.27 -4.67 -5.22
N LYS A 414 6.79 -5.80 -5.76
CA LYS A 414 7.60 -6.99 -6.01
C LYS A 414 8.53 -6.81 -7.21
N GLU A 415 7.99 -6.30 -8.32
CA GLU A 415 8.68 -6.22 -9.61
C GLU A 415 9.66 -5.03 -9.67
N ASN A 416 9.29 -3.89 -9.09
CA ASN A 416 10.11 -2.69 -9.18
C ASN A 416 11.11 -2.60 -8.02
N SER A 417 12.40 -2.48 -8.34
CA SER A 417 13.44 -2.20 -7.34
C SER A 417 13.43 -0.74 -6.91
N PHE A 418 13.00 0.19 -7.77
CA PHE A 418 12.88 1.64 -7.53
C PHE A 418 11.56 2.18 -8.11
N LEU A 419 11.12 3.37 -7.72
CA LEU A 419 9.93 4.00 -8.32
C LEU A 419 10.32 4.73 -9.62
N PRO A 420 9.59 4.54 -10.73
CA PRO A 420 9.88 5.26 -11.97
C PRO A 420 9.60 6.76 -11.81
N TYR A 421 10.27 7.56 -12.64
CA TYR A 421 9.97 8.99 -12.75
C TYR A 421 8.57 9.19 -13.33
N ASP A 422 7.76 10.01 -12.65
CA ASP A 422 6.49 10.49 -13.16
C ASP A 422 6.51 12.01 -13.33
N PRO A 423 5.97 12.53 -14.44
CA PRO A 423 5.80 13.97 -14.62
C PRO A 423 5.02 14.58 -13.45
N PRO A 424 5.39 15.79 -12.99
CA PRO A 424 4.70 16.51 -11.92
C PRO A 424 3.17 16.56 -12.05
N ALA A 425 2.70 16.70 -13.28
CA ALA A 425 1.29 16.82 -13.67
C ALA A 425 0.54 15.47 -13.77
N GLY A 426 1.13 14.39 -13.24
CA GLY A 426 0.59 13.04 -13.28
C GLY A 426 1.28 12.13 -14.29
N SER A 427 1.32 10.84 -13.96
CA SER A 427 1.91 9.81 -14.82
C SER A 427 1.21 9.76 -16.17
N MET A 428 1.99 9.53 -17.23
CA MET A 428 1.43 9.35 -18.58
C MET A 428 0.42 8.20 -18.62
N ARG A 429 0.67 7.13 -17.85
CA ARG A 429 -0.26 6.01 -17.72
C ARG A 429 -1.60 6.45 -17.14
N PHE A 430 -1.60 7.20 -16.03
CA PHE A 430 -2.84 7.61 -15.38
C PHE A 430 -3.63 8.62 -16.22
N ARG A 431 -2.95 9.58 -16.84
CA ARG A 431 -3.58 10.53 -17.78
C ARG A 431 -4.21 9.82 -18.98
N ASN A 432 -3.51 8.82 -19.54
CA ASN A 432 -4.04 7.97 -20.61
C ASN A 432 -5.26 7.14 -20.16
N LEU A 433 -5.28 6.66 -18.91
CA LEU A 433 -6.44 5.95 -18.37
C LEU A 433 -7.66 6.86 -18.23
N ILE A 434 -7.49 8.10 -17.74
CA ILE A 434 -8.57 9.09 -17.68
C ILE A 434 -9.08 9.43 -19.09
N ALA A 435 -8.17 9.75 -20.01
CA ALA A 435 -8.53 10.05 -21.40
C ALA A 435 -9.22 8.86 -22.08
N GLY A 436 -8.72 7.64 -21.85
CA GLY A 436 -9.31 6.39 -22.32
C GLY A 436 -10.71 6.17 -21.77
N PHE A 437 -10.92 6.41 -20.48
CA PHE A 437 -12.24 6.31 -19.85
C PHE A 437 -13.22 7.32 -20.47
N MET A 438 -12.82 8.58 -20.62
CA MET A 438 -13.63 9.62 -21.27
C MET A 438 -13.96 9.27 -22.72
N LYS A 439 -13.00 8.69 -23.46
CA LYS A 439 -13.18 8.26 -24.84
C LYS A 439 -14.14 7.08 -24.96
N VAL A 440 -14.01 6.08 -24.10
CA VAL A 440 -14.76 4.82 -24.20
C VAL A 440 -16.17 4.94 -23.64
N TYR A 441 -16.33 5.54 -22.45
CA TYR A 441 -17.60 5.56 -21.73
C TYR A 441 -18.41 6.84 -21.93
N HIS A 442 -17.75 7.95 -22.29
CA HIS A 442 -18.41 9.24 -22.50
C HIS A 442 -18.29 9.75 -23.95
N HIS A 443 -17.62 9.01 -24.84
CA HIS A 443 -17.41 9.37 -26.25
C HIS A 443 -16.73 10.72 -26.47
N ILE A 444 -15.87 11.13 -25.53
CA ILE A 444 -15.12 12.39 -25.61
C ILE A 444 -13.70 12.08 -26.11
N PRO A 445 -13.30 12.54 -27.31
CA PRO A 445 -12.01 12.19 -27.91
C PRO A 445 -10.86 13.02 -27.32
N LEU A 446 -10.54 12.78 -26.04
CA LEU A 446 -9.41 13.39 -25.33
C LEU A 446 -8.12 12.60 -25.54
N SER A 447 -7.00 13.30 -25.42
CA SER A 447 -5.66 12.73 -25.26
C SER A 447 -5.14 12.98 -23.84
N ALA A 448 -4.01 12.36 -23.47
CA ALA A 448 -3.35 12.65 -22.20
C ALA A 448 -3.03 14.16 -22.06
N ASP A 449 -2.67 14.84 -23.15
CA ASP A 449 -2.31 16.27 -23.16
C ASP A 449 -3.43 17.17 -22.66
N ASN A 450 -4.69 16.77 -22.85
CA ASN A 450 -5.85 17.51 -22.38
C ASN A 450 -6.09 17.38 -20.88
N VAL A 451 -5.41 16.45 -20.19
CA VAL A 451 -5.64 16.09 -18.78
C VAL A 451 -4.44 16.47 -17.93
N THR A 452 -4.64 17.36 -16.95
CA THR A 452 -3.62 17.69 -15.94
C THR A 452 -4.06 17.19 -14.58
N VAL A 453 -3.21 16.42 -13.89
CA VAL A 453 -3.52 15.84 -12.57
C VAL A 453 -3.04 16.76 -11.46
N PHE A 454 -3.81 16.84 -10.38
CA PHE A 454 -3.54 17.62 -9.18
C PHE A 454 -3.69 16.75 -7.92
N PRO A 455 -2.99 17.07 -6.82
CA PRO A 455 -3.12 16.34 -5.56
C PRO A 455 -4.54 16.33 -4.98
N SER A 456 -5.33 17.39 -5.19
CA SER A 456 -6.74 17.46 -4.77
C SER A 456 -7.50 18.54 -5.53
N ARG A 457 -8.83 18.51 -5.44
CA ARG A 457 -9.73 19.52 -6.02
C ARG A 457 -9.40 20.91 -5.51
N SER A 458 -9.13 21.03 -4.21
CA SER A 458 -8.84 22.32 -3.59
C SER A 458 -7.50 22.90 -4.07
N VAL A 459 -6.51 22.04 -4.29
CA VAL A 459 -5.20 22.44 -4.85
C VAL A 459 -5.35 22.92 -6.29
N ALA A 460 -6.15 22.24 -7.12
CA ALA A 460 -6.42 22.65 -8.49
C ALA A 460 -7.09 24.04 -8.56
N ILE A 461 -8.06 24.30 -7.68
CA ILE A 461 -8.76 25.59 -7.59
C ILE A 461 -7.78 26.70 -7.18
N GLU A 462 -6.96 26.46 -6.16
CA GLU A 462 -5.96 27.45 -5.73
C GLU A 462 -4.95 27.74 -6.86
N ASN A 463 -4.45 26.70 -7.52
CA ASN A 463 -3.51 26.83 -8.65
C ASN A 463 -4.13 27.65 -9.78
N ALA A 464 -5.40 27.40 -10.13
CA ALA A 464 -6.12 28.19 -11.13
C ALA A 464 -6.24 29.66 -10.73
N LEU A 465 -6.70 29.96 -9.51
CA LEU A 465 -6.83 31.34 -9.03
C LEU A 465 -5.48 32.08 -9.00
N ARG A 466 -4.40 31.42 -8.61
CA ARG A 466 -3.05 32.02 -8.62
C ARG A 466 -2.50 32.22 -10.04
N LEU A 467 -2.80 31.31 -10.97
CA LEU A 467 -2.34 31.42 -12.34
C LEU A 467 -2.93 32.65 -13.05
N PHE A 468 -4.19 32.97 -12.76
CA PHE A 468 -4.87 34.13 -13.37
C PHE A 468 -4.83 35.40 -12.51
N SER A 469 -4.60 35.30 -11.20
CA SER A 469 -4.67 36.40 -10.23
C SER A 469 -5.83 37.38 -10.48
N PRO A 470 -7.09 36.90 -10.52
CA PRO A 470 -8.22 37.76 -10.85
C PRO A 470 -8.47 38.79 -9.75
N ARG A 471 -8.72 40.05 -10.13
CA ARG A 471 -9.20 41.09 -9.21
C ARG A 471 -10.53 40.69 -8.60
N LEU A 472 -11.37 40.01 -9.36
CA LEU A 472 -12.62 39.45 -8.88
C LEU A 472 -12.86 38.05 -9.47
N ALA A 473 -12.96 37.07 -8.60
CA ALA A 473 -13.48 35.75 -8.90
C ALA A 473 -14.81 35.51 -8.17
N ILE A 474 -15.73 34.81 -8.84
CA ILE A 474 -16.92 34.26 -8.20
C ILE A 474 -16.71 32.76 -8.05
N VAL A 475 -16.86 32.26 -6.82
CA VAL A 475 -16.63 30.84 -6.51
C VAL A 475 -17.84 30.28 -5.76
N ASP A 476 -18.26 29.07 -6.14
CA ASP A 476 -19.28 28.31 -5.42
C ASP A 476 -18.90 28.16 -3.93
N GLU A 477 -19.83 28.49 -3.03
CA GLU A 477 -19.64 28.43 -1.57
C GLU A 477 -19.11 27.07 -1.05
N HIS A 478 -19.41 25.97 -1.74
CA HIS A 478 -18.93 24.64 -1.35
C HIS A 478 -17.45 24.43 -1.68
N LEU A 479 -16.89 25.25 -2.56
CA LEU A 479 -15.53 25.18 -3.06
C LEU A 479 -14.59 26.18 -2.37
N THR A 480 -15.12 27.13 -1.58
CA THR A 480 -14.33 28.17 -0.90
C THR A 480 -13.75 27.75 0.44
N ARG A 481 -14.24 26.66 1.05
CA ARG A 481 -13.85 26.20 2.39
C ARG A 481 -12.33 26.15 2.63
N ASN A 482 -11.58 25.76 1.60
CA ASN A 482 -10.13 25.59 1.68
C ASN A 482 -9.36 26.73 1.00
N LEU A 483 -10.00 27.84 0.65
CA LEU A 483 -9.33 29.02 0.11
C LEU A 483 -8.79 29.93 1.23
N PRO A 484 -7.74 30.73 0.94
CA PRO A 484 -7.25 31.73 1.87
C PRO A 484 -8.36 32.66 2.35
N LYS A 485 -8.55 32.78 3.67
CA LYS A 485 -9.56 33.67 4.27
C LYS A 485 -9.44 35.12 3.80
N GLN A 486 -8.22 35.56 3.51
CA GLN A 486 -7.92 36.90 2.99
C GLN A 486 -8.43 37.13 1.57
N TRP A 487 -8.69 36.08 0.80
CA TRP A 487 -9.33 36.21 -0.50
C TRP A 487 -10.85 36.37 -0.37
N LEU A 488 -11.44 35.85 0.71
CA LEU A 488 -12.88 35.92 0.99
C LEU A 488 -13.21 37.26 1.65
N THR A 489 -13.37 38.31 0.84
CA THR A 489 -13.65 39.68 1.31
C THR A 489 -14.88 40.28 0.63
N SER A 490 -15.46 41.31 1.24
CA SER A 490 -16.39 42.20 0.53
C SER A 490 -15.62 43.10 -0.43
N LEU A 491 -16.19 43.39 -1.61
CA LEU A 491 -15.67 44.42 -2.52
C LEU A 491 -15.59 45.77 -1.77
N GLU A 492 -14.40 46.31 -1.56
CA GLU A 492 -14.25 47.75 -1.30
C GLU A 492 -14.52 48.48 -2.64
N ILE A 493 -15.77 48.89 -2.85
CA ILE A 493 -16.22 49.50 -4.12
C ILE A 493 -15.71 50.94 -4.30
N GLU A 494 -15.08 51.56 -3.30
CA GLU A 494 -14.72 52.98 -3.36
C GLU A 494 -13.21 53.24 -3.41
N GLY A 495 -12.73 53.49 -4.63
CA GLY A 495 -11.67 54.46 -4.94
C GLY A 495 -10.37 54.35 -4.14
N THR A 496 -9.54 53.37 -4.43
CA THR A 496 -8.10 53.45 -4.15
C THR A 496 -7.29 52.96 -5.37
N ASN A 497 -6.20 53.69 -5.61
CA ASN A 497 -5.33 53.75 -6.79
C ASN A 497 -5.06 52.42 -7.52
N ASP A 498 -4.89 52.53 -8.84
CA ASP A 498 -4.40 51.53 -9.82
C ASP A 498 -2.99 50.94 -9.51
N GLU A 499 -2.49 51.03 -8.27
CA GLU A 499 -1.10 50.70 -7.90
C GLU A 499 -0.92 49.38 -7.11
N LEU A 500 -1.99 48.66 -6.77
CA LEU A 500 -1.91 47.35 -6.08
C LEU A 500 -2.21 46.20 -7.06
N GLU A 501 -1.22 45.85 -7.88
CA GLU A 501 -1.24 44.62 -8.70
C GLU A 501 -1.30 43.38 -7.79
N ASP A 502 -2.05 42.33 -8.19
CA ASP A 502 -2.14 40.98 -7.58
C ASP A 502 -2.99 40.75 -6.30
N ILE A 503 -3.96 41.60 -5.95
CA ILE A 503 -4.95 41.25 -4.90
C ILE A 503 -6.08 40.38 -5.48
N ILE A 504 -6.14 39.11 -5.08
CA ILE A 504 -7.22 38.18 -5.44
C ILE A 504 -8.41 38.37 -4.49
N THR A 505 -9.56 38.78 -5.04
CA THR A 505 -10.83 38.82 -4.31
C THR A 505 -11.76 37.72 -4.80
N VAL A 506 -12.31 36.95 -3.87
CA VAL A 506 -13.26 35.86 -4.11
C VAL A 506 -14.58 36.21 -3.44
N ILE A 507 -15.66 36.22 -4.22
CA ILE A 507 -17.03 36.31 -3.74
C ILE A 507 -17.68 34.94 -3.81
N GLU A 508 -18.23 34.50 -2.68
CA GLU A 508 -19.00 33.28 -2.57
C GLU A 508 -20.34 33.42 -3.29
N ALA A 509 -20.73 32.39 -4.03
CA ALA A 509 -21.98 32.35 -4.76
C ALA A 509 -22.68 31.00 -4.61
N PRO A 510 -24.02 30.97 -4.68
CA PRO A 510 -24.77 29.73 -4.66
C PRO A 510 -24.48 28.89 -5.90
N ARG A 511 -24.57 27.57 -5.76
CA ARG A 511 -24.31 26.59 -6.82
C ARG A 511 -25.35 26.58 -7.96
N GLN A 512 -26.53 27.16 -7.76
CA GLN A 512 -27.59 27.15 -8.78
C GLN A 512 -27.21 28.04 -9.97
N SER A 513 -27.30 27.49 -11.19
CA SER A 513 -26.81 28.14 -12.40
C SER A 513 -27.48 29.49 -12.69
N ASP A 514 -28.80 29.62 -12.48
CA ASP A 514 -29.51 30.88 -12.73
C ASP A 514 -29.02 32.03 -11.83
N LEU A 515 -28.81 31.75 -10.54
CA LEU A 515 -28.31 32.74 -9.57
C LEU A 515 -26.84 33.08 -9.87
N MET A 516 -26.04 32.06 -10.21
CA MET A 516 -24.65 32.25 -10.63
C MET A 516 -24.58 33.15 -11.89
N ILE A 517 -25.42 32.91 -12.89
CA ILE A 517 -25.51 33.74 -14.11
C ILE A 517 -25.90 35.18 -13.79
N GLU A 518 -26.85 35.39 -12.88
CA GLU A 518 -27.23 36.73 -12.42
C GLU A 518 -26.03 37.46 -11.79
N LEU A 519 -25.31 36.79 -10.88
CA LEU A 519 -24.12 37.35 -10.23
C LEU A 519 -23.01 37.64 -11.23
N ILE A 520 -22.74 36.73 -12.18
CA ILE A 520 -21.75 36.93 -13.24
C ILE A 520 -22.09 38.17 -14.07
N LYS A 521 -23.36 38.33 -14.49
CA LYS A 521 -23.81 39.48 -15.27
C LYS A 521 -23.71 40.81 -14.51
N LYS A 522 -23.93 40.79 -13.20
CA LYS A 522 -23.90 41.99 -12.34
C LYS A 522 -22.49 42.39 -11.94
N LEU A 523 -21.70 41.43 -11.47
CA LEU A 523 -20.38 41.67 -10.88
C LEU A 523 -19.25 41.63 -11.91
N LYS A 524 -19.50 41.02 -13.09
CA LYS A 524 -18.53 40.90 -14.20
C LYS A 524 -17.16 40.37 -13.74
N PRO A 525 -17.12 39.18 -13.12
CA PRO A 525 -15.88 38.59 -12.64
C PRO A 525 -14.95 38.23 -13.80
N GLN A 526 -13.65 38.10 -13.52
CA GLN A 526 -12.68 37.64 -14.50
C GLN A 526 -12.56 36.10 -14.51
N VAL A 527 -12.80 35.46 -13.37
CA VAL A 527 -12.79 34.00 -13.20
C VAL A 527 -14.05 33.57 -12.46
N VAL A 528 -14.65 32.47 -12.91
CA VAL A 528 -15.80 31.83 -12.29
C VAL A 528 -15.43 30.38 -12.02
N ILE A 529 -15.60 29.93 -10.79
CA ILE A 529 -15.39 28.52 -10.40
C ILE A 529 -16.66 28.01 -9.76
N THR A 530 -17.34 27.05 -10.39
CA THR A 530 -18.66 26.62 -9.89
C THR A 530 -18.94 25.16 -10.17
N GLY A 531 -19.67 24.51 -9.27
CA GLY A 531 -20.31 23.23 -9.54
C GLY A 531 -21.65 23.40 -10.25
N MET A 532 -22.45 22.32 -10.27
CA MET A 532 -23.85 22.39 -10.71
C MET A 532 -24.75 21.76 -9.66
N ALA A 533 -25.96 22.29 -9.50
CA ALA A 533 -26.98 21.65 -8.68
C ALA A 533 -27.37 20.28 -9.28
N GLN A 534 -27.77 19.33 -8.44
CA GLN A 534 -27.97 17.94 -8.86
C GLN A 534 -28.99 17.76 -9.98
N PHE A 535 -30.05 18.57 -10.02
CA PHE A 535 -31.05 18.53 -11.09
C PHE A 535 -30.57 19.20 -12.39
N GLU A 536 -29.67 20.19 -12.30
CA GLU A 536 -29.10 20.90 -13.45
C GLU A 536 -28.02 20.06 -14.15
N ALA A 537 -27.28 19.26 -13.38
CA ALA A 537 -26.18 18.45 -13.85
C ALA A 537 -26.56 17.34 -14.84
N ILE A 538 -27.85 17.04 -15.02
CA ILE A 538 -28.34 15.94 -15.88
C ILE A 538 -28.43 16.36 -17.36
N THR A 539 -28.65 17.65 -17.63
CA THR A 539 -28.92 18.21 -18.96
C THR A 539 -27.86 19.25 -19.36
N THR A 540 -27.71 19.52 -20.67
CA THR A 540 -26.68 20.46 -21.17
C THR A 540 -27.04 21.93 -20.91
N SER A 541 -28.31 22.25 -20.69
CA SER A 541 -28.83 23.63 -20.74
C SER A 541 -28.16 24.58 -19.75
N ALA A 542 -28.02 24.17 -18.48
CA ALA A 542 -27.38 25.00 -17.45
C ALA A 542 -25.90 25.28 -17.79
N PHE A 543 -25.19 24.25 -18.25
CA PHE A 543 -23.80 24.38 -18.65
C PHE A 543 -23.63 25.27 -19.88
N GLU A 544 -24.47 25.11 -20.91
CA GLU A 544 -24.45 25.97 -22.10
C GLU A 544 -24.73 27.44 -21.75
N ASN A 545 -25.68 27.71 -20.85
CA ASN A 545 -25.97 29.06 -20.39
C ASN A 545 -24.81 29.69 -19.62
N LEU A 546 -24.11 28.92 -18.79
CA LEU A 546 -22.89 29.36 -18.09
C LEU A 546 -21.76 29.64 -19.08
N LEU A 547 -21.54 28.76 -20.06
CA LEU A 547 -20.53 28.94 -21.11
C LEU A 547 -20.79 30.20 -21.93
N ASN A 548 -22.03 30.42 -22.36
CA ASN A 548 -22.41 31.59 -23.15
C ASN A 548 -22.25 32.87 -22.33
N THR A 549 -22.76 32.92 -21.10
CA THR A 549 -22.66 34.10 -20.24
C THR A 549 -21.22 34.47 -19.93
N THR A 550 -20.38 33.49 -19.60
CA THR A 550 -18.95 33.73 -19.32
C THR A 550 -18.18 34.13 -20.57
N GLY A 551 -18.49 33.50 -21.72
CA GLY A 551 -17.89 33.83 -23.01
C GLY A 551 -18.21 35.24 -23.49
N GLU A 552 -19.48 35.68 -23.37
CA GLU A 552 -19.92 37.05 -23.71
C GLU A 552 -19.19 38.12 -22.89
N LEU A 553 -18.90 37.84 -21.62
CA LEU A 553 -18.25 38.77 -20.69
C LEU A 553 -16.72 38.66 -20.68
N GLY A 554 -16.15 37.66 -21.34
CA GLY A 554 -14.71 37.38 -21.31
C GLY A 554 -14.21 36.82 -19.98
N ALA A 555 -15.09 36.19 -19.19
CA ALA A 555 -14.72 35.52 -17.95
C ALA A 555 -14.26 34.08 -18.23
N ARG A 556 -13.25 33.59 -17.49
CA ARG A 556 -12.84 32.18 -17.54
C ARG A 556 -13.71 31.33 -16.63
N LEU A 557 -14.16 30.17 -17.09
CA LEU A 557 -15.01 29.23 -16.36
C LEU A 557 -14.23 27.97 -15.99
N PHE A 558 -14.16 27.64 -14.70
CA PHE A 558 -13.76 26.33 -14.20
C PHE A 558 -15.00 25.64 -13.63
N LEU A 559 -15.48 24.60 -14.31
CA LEU A 559 -16.68 23.89 -13.88
C LEU A 559 -16.31 22.61 -13.12
N ASP A 560 -16.72 22.51 -11.85
CA ASP A 560 -16.52 21.34 -11.01
C ASP A 560 -17.60 20.28 -11.27
N ILE A 561 -17.20 19.09 -11.74
CA ILE A 561 -18.10 17.94 -11.94
C ILE A 561 -17.91 16.85 -10.88
N SER A 562 -17.08 17.07 -9.86
CA SER A 562 -16.68 16.08 -8.85
C SER A 562 -17.85 15.31 -8.24
N ASP A 563 -18.90 16.03 -7.84
CA ASP A 563 -20.07 15.44 -7.17
C ASP A 563 -20.94 14.60 -8.13
N HIS A 564 -20.78 14.80 -9.44
CA HIS A 564 -21.57 14.17 -10.53
C HIS A 564 -20.73 13.26 -11.43
N PHE A 565 -19.47 13.03 -11.08
CA PHE A 565 -18.60 12.10 -11.77
C PHE A 565 -18.72 10.71 -11.14
N GLU A 566 -18.78 9.67 -11.97
CA GLU A 566 -18.94 8.28 -11.56
C GLU A 566 -17.99 7.40 -12.37
N ILE A 567 -17.14 6.65 -11.67
CA ILE A 567 -16.27 5.64 -12.28
C ILE A 567 -17.07 4.34 -12.32
N SER A 568 -17.80 4.12 -13.42
CA SER A 568 -18.70 2.98 -13.59
C SER A 568 -18.72 2.52 -15.04
N SER A 569 -19.08 1.26 -15.27
CA SER A 569 -19.31 0.71 -16.61
C SER A 569 -20.61 1.23 -17.25
N LEU A 570 -21.53 1.77 -16.44
CA LEU A 570 -22.74 2.46 -16.87
C LEU A 570 -22.87 3.76 -16.08
N PRO A 571 -22.08 4.80 -16.42
CA PRO A 571 -22.08 6.04 -15.65
C PRO A 571 -23.41 6.78 -15.80
N GLY A 572 -23.83 7.46 -14.73
CA GLY A 572 -25.02 8.29 -14.72
C GLY A 572 -25.02 9.41 -15.77
N SER A 573 -26.21 9.97 -16.01
CA SER A 573 -26.38 11.07 -16.97
C SER A 573 -25.73 12.36 -16.46
N ASN A 574 -24.70 12.84 -17.17
CA ASN A 574 -24.03 14.11 -16.89
C ASN A 574 -24.10 15.04 -18.11
N GLY A 575 -24.76 16.18 -17.97
CA GLY A 575 -24.99 17.19 -19.01
C GLY A 575 -23.71 17.81 -19.56
N VAL A 576 -22.67 17.96 -18.74
CA VAL A 576 -21.37 18.50 -19.17
C VAL A 576 -20.65 17.49 -20.05
N LEU A 577 -20.61 16.23 -19.62
CA LEU A 577 -19.98 15.16 -20.40
C LEU A 577 -20.76 14.92 -21.72
N LYS A 578 -22.08 15.02 -21.70
CA LYS A 578 -22.92 15.00 -22.92
C LYS A 578 -22.59 16.15 -23.88
N TYR A 579 -22.37 17.35 -23.36
CA TYR A 579 -21.94 18.49 -24.17
C TYR A 579 -20.60 18.17 -24.84
N LEU A 580 -19.61 17.70 -24.07
CA LEU A 580 -18.25 17.40 -24.55
C LEU A 580 -18.18 16.27 -25.58
N ALA A 581 -19.15 15.34 -25.55
CA ALA A 581 -19.27 14.29 -26.55
C ALA A 581 -19.64 14.84 -27.94
N GLY A 582 -20.42 15.93 -28.00
CA GLY A 582 -20.87 16.54 -29.26
C GLY A 582 -20.15 17.82 -29.67
N LYS A 583 -19.55 18.55 -28.73
CA LYS A 583 -18.90 19.86 -28.94
C LYS A 583 -17.53 19.91 -28.25
N SER A 584 -16.56 20.60 -28.84
CA SER A 584 -15.28 20.85 -28.17
C SER A 584 -15.45 21.86 -27.03
N LEU A 585 -14.65 21.75 -25.97
CA LEU A 585 -14.67 22.74 -24.90
C LEU A 585 -14.17 24.12 -25.41
N PRO A 586 -14.88 25.24 -25.16
CA PRO A 586 -14.41 26.57 -25.52
C PRO A 586 -13.12 26.98 -24.79
N SER A 587 -12.33 27.88 -25.37
CA SER A 587 -11.00 28.27 -24.84
C SER A 587 -11.03 29.00 -23.48
N HIS A 588 -12.19 29.57 -23.10
CA HIS A 588 -12.37 30.21 -21.81
C HIS A 588 -12.80 29.23 -20.71
N ALA A 589 -13.04 27.95 -21.03
CA ALA A 589 -13.57 26.97 -20.10
C ALA A 589 -12.58 25.82 -19.83
N ALA A 590 -12.64 25.29 -18.60
CA ALA A 590 -11.95 24.09 -18.16
C ALA A 590 -12.89 23.27 -17.25
N ILE A 591 -12.77 21.95 -17.28
CA ILE A 591 -13.54 21.05 -16.40
C ILE A 591 -12.63 20.59 -15.28
N LEU A 592 -13.07 20.77 -14.04
CA LEU A 592 -12.43 20.29 -12.83
C LEU A 592 -13.15 19.04 -12.32
N CYS A 593 -12.40 18.01 -11.97
CA CYS A 593 -12.95 16.79 -11.39
C CYS A 593 -12.02 16.23 -10.31
N GLY A 594 -12.45 16.33 -9.05
CA GLY A 594 -11.91 15.61 -7.91
C GLY A 594 -12.57 14.24 -7.76
N LEU A 595 -11.74 13.22 -7.52
CA LEU A 595 -12.18 11.88 -7.18
C LEU A 595 -12.47 11.82 -5.67
N VAL A 596 -13.69 12.21 -5.29
CA VAL A 596 -14.09 12.48 -3.89
C VAL A 596 -15.07 11.45 -3.31
N LYS A 597 -15.49 10.46 -4.11
CA LYS A 597 -16.50 9.44 -3.71
C LYS A 597 -15.86 8.14 -3.19
N ASN A 598 -14.65 8.21 -2.67
CA ASN A 598 -13.89 7.04 -2.26
C ASN A 598 -14.40 6.49 -0.92
N GLN A 599 -14.90 5.25 -0.93
CA GLN A 599 -15.35 4.54 0.27
C GLN A 599 -14.27 3.65 0.88
N VAL A 600 -13.27 3.24 0.10
CA VAL A 600 -12.16 2.39 0.56
C VAL A 600 -11.16 3.19 1.40
N TYR A 601 -10.80 4.39 0.92
CA TYR A 601 -9.86 5.33 1.55
C TYR A 601 -10.47 6.73 1.53
N SER A 602 -11.26 7.06 2.56
CA SER A 602 -12.14 8.23 2.56
C SER A 602 -11.43 9.59 2.50
N ASP A 603 -10.17 9.67 2.94
CA ASP A 603 -9.35 10.88 2.84
C ASP A 603 -8.39 10.88 1.62
N LEU A 604 -8.43 9.84 0.77
CA LEU A 604 -7.59 9.73 -0.43
C LEU A 604 -8.22 10.49 -1.59
N GLU A 605 -7.59 11.58 -2.01
CA GLU A 605 -8.06 12.40 -3.12
C GLU A 605 -7.00 12.51 -4.22
N VAL A 606 -7.48 12.58 -5.46
CA VAL A 606 -6.76 13.06 -6.65
C VAL A 606 -7.76 13.87 -7.45
N ALA A 607 -7.32 14.96 -8.07
CA ALA A 607 -8.14 15.69 -9.03
C ALA A 607 -7.48 15.75 -10.40
N PHE A 608 -8.27 16.00 -11.42
CA PHE A 608 -7.77 16.33 -12.74
C PHE A 608 -8.56 17.49 -13.34
N VAL A 609 -7.88 18.24 -14.20
CA VAL A 609 -8.46 19.33 -14.99
C VAL A 609 -8.38 18.96 -16.46
N ILE A 610 -9.51 19.08 -17.16
CA ILE A 610 -9.60 18.92 -18.61
C ILE A 610 -9.66 20.31 -19.26
N SER A 611 -8.77 20.55 -20.20
CA SER A 611 -8.84 21.73 -21.07
C SER A 611 -8.49 21.36 -22.52
N GLU A 612 -9.18 21.99 -23.47
CA GLU A 612 -8.87 21.93 -24.90
C GLU A 612 -8.21 23.24 -25.39
N ASP A 613 -7.90 24.17 -24.47
CA ASP A 613 -7.11 25.37 -24.77
C ASP A 613 -5.62 25.09 -24.61
N GLU A 614 -4.86 25.24 -25.70
CA GLU A 614 -3.43 24.94 -25.76
C GLU A 614 -2.61 25.70 -24.72
N PHE A 615 -2.90 26.98 -24.50
CA PHE A 615 -2.18 27.77 -23.51
C PHE A 615 -2.44 27.27 -22.09
N VAL A 616 -3.67 26.87 -21.76
CA VAL A 616 -4.03 26.34 -20.44
C VAL A 616 -3.43 24.96 -20.22
N TYR A 617 -3.66 23.97 -21.10
CA TYR A 617 -3.18 22.61 -20.85
C TYR A 617 -1.65 22.46 -20.94
N THR A 618 -0.93 23.39 -21.58
CA THR A 618 0.55 23.43 -21.55
C THR A 618 1.11 24.16 -20.32
N THR A 619 0.35 25.05 -19.69
CA THR A 619 0.80 25.84 -18.54
C THR A 619 0.42 25.20 -17.21
N LEU A 620 -0.75 24.57 -17.10
CA LEU A 620 -1.18 23.90 -15.86
C LEU A 620 -0.19 22.83 -15.35
N PRO A 621 0.42 21.98 -16.21
CA PRO A 621 1.46 21.05 -15.76
C PRO A 621 2.64 21.74 -15.08
N LYS A 622 3.06 22.89 -15.62
CA LYS A 622 4.17 23.69 -15.11
C LYS A 622 3.82 24.32 -13.76
N THR A 623 2.58 24.74 -13.55
CA THR A 623 2.15 25.24 -12.24
C THR A 623 2.14 24.15 -11.18
N VAL A 624 1.78 22.90 -11.55
CA VAL A 624 1.86 21.76 -10.62
C VAL A 624 3.31 21.50 -10.21
N GLU A 625 4.26 21.51 -11.15
CA GLU A 625 5.68 21.37 -10.84
C GLU A 625 6.18 22.49 -9.92
N LEU A 626 5.84 23.75 -10.21
CA LEU A 626 6.25 24.87 -9.35
C LEU A 626 5.61 24.79 -7.96
N LEU A 627 4.31 24.60 -7.85
CA LEU A 627 3.60 24.81 -6.59
C LEU A 627 3.53 23.54 -5.74
N GLU A 628 3.40 22.37 -6.35
CA GLU A 628 3.19 21.11 -5.63
C GLU A 628 4.43 20.20 -5.66
N GLY A 629 5.26 20.35 -6.70
CA GLY A 629 6.42 19.50 -6.98
C GLY A 629 6.00 18.26 -7.76
N HIS A 630 5.18 17.40 -7.16
CA HIS A 630 4.64 16.19 -7.79
C HIS A 630 3.24 15.85 -7.28
N THR A 631 2.47 15.14 -8.10
CA THR A 631 1.23 14.47 -7.67
C THR A 631 1.53 13.15 -6.95
N ALA A 632 0.79 12.84 -5.89
CA ALA A 632 0.97 11.63 -5.10
C ALA A 632 0.87 10.34 -5.95
N LEU A 633 1.97 9.59 -6.04
CA LEU A 633 2.11 8.40 -6.88
C LEU A 633 1.09 7.31 -6.53
N PHE A 634 1.01 6.94 -5.25
CA PHE A 634 0.15 5.82 -4.82
C PHE A 634 -1.34 6.13 -4.93
N SER A 635 -1.73 7.42 -4.84
CA SER A 635 -3.10 7.83 -5.10
C SER A 635 -3.48 7.61 -6.58
N GLN A 636 -2.56 7.90 -7.51
CA GLN A 636 -2.75 7.60 -8.93
C GLN A 636 -2.79 6.09 -9.20
N TYR A 637 -2.02 5.27 -8.47
CA TYR A 637 -2.09 3.82 -8.58
C TYR A 637 -3.45 3.26 -8.18
N TYR A 638 -4.05 3.79 -7.11
CA TYR A 638 -5.39 3.39 -6.67
C TYR A 638 -6.44 3.70 -7.75
N TYR A 639 -6.61 4.96 -8.10
CA TYR A 639 -7.61 5.35 -9.10
C TYR A 639 -7.29 4.79 -10.49
N GLY A 640 -6.00 4.63 -10.81
CA GLY A 640 -5.54 3.99 -12.03
C GLY A 640 -5.95 2.53 -12.14
N CYS A 641 -6.00 1.78 -11.03
CA CYS A 641 -6.58 0.43 -11.03
C CYS A 641 -8.06 0.48 -11.43
N LEU A 642 -8.84 1.36 -10.81
CA LEU A 642 -10.28 1.46 -11.09
C LEU A 642 -10.56 1.77 -12.57
N PHE A 643 -9.84 2.76 -13.15
CA PHE A 643 -9.97 3.04 -14.58
C PHE A 643 -9.48 1.89 -15.45
N HIS A 644 -8.37 1.23 -15.07
CA HIS A 644 -7.82 0.13 -15.83
C HIS A 644 -8.77 -1.07 -15.88
N GLU A 645 -9.40 -1.43 -14.77
CA GLU A 645 -10.36 -2.54 -14.72
C GLU A 645 -11.55 -2.33 -15.65
N LEU A 646 -12.06 -1.10 -15.74
CA LEU A 646 -13.12 -0.76 -16.69
C LEU A 646 -12.63 -0.86 -18.14
N LEU A 647 -11.41 -0.40 -18.42
CA LEU A 647 -10.87 -0.34 -19.78
C LEU A 647 -10.31 -1.69 -20.28
N ALA A 648 -9.87 -2.58 -19.40
CA ALA A 648 -9.14 -3.81 -19.76
C ALA A 648 -9.97 -4.80 -20.60
N PHE A 649 -11.30 -4.75 -20.52
CA PHE A 649 -12.20 -5.69 -21.20
C PHE A 649 -12.79 -5.16 -22.51
N GLN A 650 -12.41 -3.96 -22.93
CA GLN A 650 -12.99 -3.32 -24.11
C GLN A 650 -12.24 -3.72 -25.39
N LEU A 651 -13.00 -4.10 -26.42
CA LEU A 651 -12.47 -4.30 -27.76
C LEU A 651 -12.10 -2.93 -28.34
N ALA A 652 -10.85 -2.78 -28.81
CA ALA A 652 -10.41 -1.58 -29.51
C ALA A 652 -11.35 -1.25 -30.70
N ASP A 653 -11.60 0.03 -30.92
CA ASP A 653 -12.27 0.57 -32.12
C ASP A 653 -13.71 0.09 -32.38
N ARG A 654 -14.47 -0.29 -31.34
CA ARG A 654 -15.87 -0.73 -31.49
C ARG A 654 -16.83 0.36 -32.01
N HIS A 655 -16.47 1.63 -31.84
CA HIS A 655 -17.27 2.78 -32.25
C HIS A 655 -16.39 3.80 -32.98
N SER A 656 -16.89 4.36 -34.09
CA SER A 656 -16.24 5.46 -34.79
C SER A 656 -16.04 6.66 -33.85
N PRO A 657 -14.93 7.41 -33.94
CA PRO A 657 -14.77 8.65 -33.20
C PRO A 657 -15.95 9.58 -33.46
N ALA A 658 -16.54 10.17 -32.42
CA ALA A 658 -17.63 11.12 -32.57
C ALA A 658 -17.14 12.37 -33.32
N GLU A 659 -17.82 12.74 -34.40
CA GLU A 659 -17.61 14.05 -35.05
C GLU A 659 -18.11 15.14 -34.10
N ARG A 660 -17.20 15.96 -33.59
CA ARG A 660 -17.52 17.08 -32.70
C ARG A 660 -17.63 18.37 -33.48
N VAL A 661 -18.60 19.20 -33.12
CA VAL A 661 -18.67 20.59 -33.59
C VAL A 661 -17.64 21.40 -32.80
N TYR A 662 -16.73 22.07 -33.50
CA TYR A 662 -15.77 22.98 -32.86
C TYR A 662 -16.51 24.19 -32.28
N ALA A 663 -16.20 24.53 -31.02
CA ALA A 663 -16.73 25.74 -30.40
C ALA A 663 -16.23 26.99 -31.14
N ASP A 664 -17.14 27.96 -31.33
CA ASP A 664 -16.79 29.27 -31.90
C ASP A 664 -15.75 29.98 -31.02
N ARG A 665 -14.64 30.43 -31.64
CA ARG A 665 -13.65 31.29 -30.99
C ARG A 665 -14.22 32.71 -30.85
N ASN A 666 -15.11 32.93 -29.89
CA ASN A 666 -15.59 34.27 -29.58
C ASN A 666 -14.46 35.16 -29.04
N SER A 667 -14.34 36.36 -29.61
CA SER A 667 -13.19 37.27 -29.48
C SER A 667 -13.27 38.23 -28.29
N ALA A 668 -13.97 37.87 -27.21
CA ALA A 668 -13.96 38.68 -25.99
C ALA A 668 -12.56 38.67 -25.37
N LYS A 669 -12.11 39.81 -24.83
CA LYS A 669 -10.77 39.92 -24.22
C LYS A 669 -10.76 39.13 -22.89
N LEU A 670 -10.32 37.88 -22.94
CA LEU A 670 -10.15 37.01 -21.78
C LEU A 670 -9.05 37.53 -20.85
N ILE A 671 -9.17 37.25 -19.55
CA ILE A 671 -8.06 37.42 -18.61
C ILE A 671 -6.89 36.50 -19.04
N GLY A 672 -5.70 37.11 -19.16
CA GLY A 672 -4.45 36.40 -19.37
C GLY A 672 -3.90 35.81 -18.07
N PHE A 673 -2.80 35.08 -18.14
CA PHE A 673 -2.07 34.70 -16.93
C PHE A 673 -1.48 35.94 -16.24
N ALA A 674 -1.32 35.88 -14.92
CA ALA A 674 -0.71 36.96 -14.15
C ALA A 674 0.71 37.26 -14.67
N SER A 675 1.14 38.53 -14.65
CA SER A 675 2.47 38.93 -15.13
C SER A 675 3.59 38.22 -14.36
N SER A 676 3.42 38.07 -13.05
CA SER A 676 4.26 37.28 -12.15
C SER A 676 4.31 35.80 -12.54
N ALA A 677 3.15 35.20 -12.84
CA ALA A 677 3.06 33.81 -13.31
C ALA A 677 3.74 33.60 -14.67
N VAL A 678 3.50 34.47 -15.66
CA VAL A 678 4.14 34.40 -16.99
C VAL A 678 5.64 34.56 -16.88
N SER A 679 6.10 35.54 -16.10
CA SER A 679 7.52 35.79 -15.86
C SER A 679 8.19 34.57 -15.21
N ALA A 680 7.59 34.03 -14.14
CA ALA A 680 8.11 32.86 -13.46
C ALA A 680 8.14 31.62 -14.34
N VAL A 681 7.07 31.33 -15.09
CA VAL A 681 7.00 30.17 -16.00
C VAL A 681 7.99 30.28 -17.17
N ASN A 682 8.27 31.48 -17.66
CA ASN A 682 9.24 31.67 -18.74
C ASN A 682 10.70 31.59 -18.28
N ILE A 683 10.98 31.94 -17.02
CA ILE A 683 12.32 31.92 -16.44
C ILE A 683 12.64 30.57 -15.80
N ALA A 684 11.63 29.89 -15.24
CA ALA A 684 11.79 28.62 -14.56
C ALA A 684 12.26 27.52 -15.51
N GLU A 685 13.16 26.69 -15.02
CA GLU A 685 13.69 25.56 -15.77
C GLU A 685 13.02 24.27 -15.27
N PHE A 686 11.97 23.86 -15.98
CA PHE A 686 11.16 22.67 -15.68
C PHE A 686 11.85 21.36 -16.08
N SER A 687 11.45 20.28 -15.42
CA SER A 687 11.79 18.91 -15.78
C SER A 687 11.37 18.55 -17.22
N ILE A 688 12.20 17.77 -17.91
CA ILE A 688 12.02 17.49 -19.34
C ILE A 688 11.09 16.29 -19.54
N THR A 689 9.88 16.49 -20.05
CA THR A 689 8.88 15.40 -20.16
C THR A 689 8.71 14.80 -21.56
N ASP A 690 9.28 15.41 -22.61
CA ASP A 690 9.01 15.04 -24.01
C ASP A 690 10.27 15.00 -24.87
N HIS A 691 10.62 13.83 -25.41
CA HIS A 691 11.58 13.73 -26.52
C HIS A 691 11.23 12.52 -27.39
N LYS A 692 10.87 12.77 -28.64
CA LYS A 692 10.19 11.79 -29.51
C LYS A 692 11.01 10.56 -29.95
N ASP A 693 12.31 10.48 -29.67
CA ASP A 693 13.15 9.41 -30.24
C ASP A 693 14.28 8.87 -29.33
N ASN A 694 14.43 9.33 -28.08
CA ASN A 694 15.51 8.89 -27.18
C ASN A 694 15.01 8.55 -25.76
N LEU A 695 15.54 7.47 -25.17
CA LEU A 695 15.39 7.18 -23.74
C LEU A 695 16.07 8.28 -22.90
N LEU A 696 15.26 9.14 -22.28
CA LEU A 696 15.74 10.23 -21.44
C LEU A 696 16.36 9.72 -20.12
N ILE A 697 17.42 10.37 -19.67
CA ILE A 697 18.07 10.10 -18.38
C ILE A 697 17.95 11.34 -17.51
N HIS A 698 17.17 11.25 -16.43
CA HIS A 698 16.83 12.38 -15.56
C HIS A 698 17.87 12.64 -14.47
N MET A 699 18.79 13.59 -14.70
CA MET A 699 19.65 14.18 -13.65
C MET A 699 19.19 15.58 -13.22
N ASP A 700 17.98 15.99 -13.65
CA ASP A 700 17.42 17.34 -13.51
C ASP A 700 16.31 17.46 -12.43
N VAL A 701 16.03 16.36 -11.70
CA VAL A 701 14.93 16.28 -10.73
C VAL A 701 15.43 16.07 -9.30
N ASP A 702 14.66 16.52 -8.30
CA ASP A 702 14.96 16.34 -6.86
C ASP A 702 14.36 15.03 -6.32
N GLN A 703 14.58 13.91 -7.02
CA GLN A 703 14.10 12.58 -6.63
C GLN A 703 15.25 11.58 -6.48
N SER A 704 15.00 10.49 -5.73
CA SER A 704 15.91 9.37 -5.60
C SER A 704 15.33 8.14 -6.31
N PHE A 705 16.07 7.64 -7.31
CA PHE A 705 15.81 6.38 -7.99
C PHE A 705 16.67 5.23 -7.44
N LEU A 706 17.15 5.38 -6.20
CA LEU A 706 17.83 4.30 -5.49
C LEU A 706 16.86 3.15 -5.18
N PRO A 707 17.37 1.91 -5.01
CA PRO A 707 16.52 0.79 -4.63
C PRO A 707 15.74 1.03 -3.33
N ILE A 708 14.42 0.77 -3.37
CA ILE A 708 13.52 0.89 -2.23
C ILE A 708 13.78 -0.29 -1.26
N PRO A 709 14.13 -0.03 0.00
CA PRO A 709 14.32 -1.08 0.99
C PRO A 709 13.06 -1.92 1.23
N SER A 710 13.22 -3.21 1.53
CA SER A 710 12.09 -4.09 1.87
C SER A 710 11.22 -3.53 3.00
N ALA A 711 11.81 -2.95 4.05
CA ALA A 711 11.05 -2.33 5.14
C ALA A 711 10.14 -1.17 4.67
N VAL A 712 10.55 -0.43 3.65
CA VAL A 712 9.73 0.63 3.02
C VAL A 712 8.59 0.01 2.22
N LYS A 713 8.87 -0.98 1.38
CA LYS A 713 7.84 -1.71 0.63
C LYS A 713 6.78 -2.32 1.56
N ALA A 714 7.23 -2.92 2.66
CA ALA A 714 6.37 -3.48 3.70
C ALA A 714 5.45 -2.42 4.32
N SER A 715 6.02 -1.26 4.70
CA SER A 715 5.29 -0.17 5.35
C SER A 715 4.28 0.48 4.40
N ILE A 716 4.62 0.65 3.13
CA ILE A 716 3.71 1.12 2.08
C ILE A 716 2.55 0.13 1.92
N PHE A 717 2.84 -1.15 1.68
CA PHE A 717 1.80 -2.16 1.46
C PHE A 717 0.85 -2.28 2.66
N GLU A 718 1.41 -2.35 3.87
CA GLU A 718 0.63 -2.44 5.11
C GLU A 718 -0.31 -1.26 5.29
N SER A 719 0.16 -0.05 4.97
CA SER A 719 -0.67 1.15 5.10
C SER A 719 -1.96 1.04 4.28
N PHE A 720 -1.91 0.45 3.09
CA PHE A 720 -3.09 0.23 2.26
C PHE A 720 -3.88 -1.02 2.66
N ALA A 721 -3.22 -2.05 3.21
CA ALA A 721 -3.85 -3.30 3.62
C ALA A 721 -4.74 -3.15 4.86
N ARG A 722 -4.40 -2.24 5.78
CA ARG A 722 -5.18 -1.97 7.00
C ARG A 722 -6.55 -1.37 6.71
N GLN A 723 -7.45 -1.52 7.68
CA GLN A 723 -8.78 -0.90 7.68
C GLN A 723 -9.00 -0.11 8.96
N ASN A 724 -9.84 0.92 8.89
CA ASN A 724 -10.31 1.70 10.05
C ASN A 724 -9.18 2.23 10.94
N MET A 725 -8.13 2.79 10.33
CA MET A 725 -7.01 3.37 11.08
C MET A 725 -7.51 4.47 12.02
N VAL A 726 -7.10 4.40 13.29
CA VAL A 726 -7.39 5.49 14.24
C VAL A 726 -6.31 6.56 14.18
N GLU A 727 -6.64 7.78 14.63
CA GLU A 727 -5.72 8.93 14.61
C GLU A 727 -4.38 8.60 15.29
N SER A 728 -4.40 7.88 16.41
CA SER A 728 -3.18 7.49 17.12
C SER A 728 -2.26 6.59 16.29
N GLU A 729 -2.77 5.82 15.32
CA GLU A 729 -1.97 5.00 14.41
C GLU A 729 -1.31 5.82 13.29
N THR A 730 -1.81 7.02 13.01
CA THR A 730 -1.33 7.91 11.94
C THR A 730 -0.62 9.16 12.48
N ASP A 731 -0.59 9.37 13.79
CA ASP A 731 0.14 10.48 14.40
C ASP A 731 1.67 10.31 14.27
N VAL A 732 2.27 11.19 13.47
CA VAL A 732 3.71 11.25 13.19
C VAL A 732 4.46 12.25 14.07
N ARG A 733 3.76 13.09 14.86
CA ARG A 733 4.35 14.23 15.59
C ARG A 733 5.53 13.80 16.46
N PHE A 734 5.33 12.75 17.27
CA PHE A 734 6.38 12.24 18.15
C PHE A 734 7.60 11.73 17.37
N GLY A 735 7.38 10.99 16.28
CA GLY A 735 8.45 10.44 15.45
C GLY A 735 9.30 11.55 14.81
N ILE A 736 8.66 12.59 14.27
CA ILE A 736 9.34 13.74 13.65
C ILE A 736 10.09 14.55 14.71
N GLN A 737 9.48 14.78 15.88
CA GLN A 737 10.16 15.47 16.99
C GLN A 737 11.44 14.75 17.41
N GLN A 738 11.41 13.42 17.52
CA GLN A 738 12.61 12.63 17.82
C GLN A 738 13.65 12.71 16.71
N LEU A 739 13.23 12.58 15.44
CA LEU A 739 14.11 12.67 14.28
C LEU A 739 14.87 14.00 14.27
N VAL A 740 14.14 15.11 14.36
CA VAL A 740 14.67 16.48 14.27
C VAL A 740 15.58 16.81 15.46
N ARG A 741 15.19 16.38 16.66
CA ARG A 741 16.02 16.52 17.87
C ARG A 741 17.33 15.73 17.76
N ASN A 742 17.27 14.50 17.26
CA ASN A 742 18.44 13.62 17.19
C ASN A 742 19.38 13.98 16.03
N SER A 743 18.85 14.47 14.91
CA SER A 743 19.63 14.71 13.69
C SER A 743 20.20 16.13 13.62
N TYR A 744 19.48 17.12 14.16
CA TYR A 744 19.85 18.54 14.04
C TYR A 744 19.94 19.28 15.38
N GLY A 745 19.54 18.62 16.48
CA GLY A 745 19.47 19.26 17.78
C GLY A 745 18.47 20.41 17.85
N PHE A 746 17.47 20.47 16.97
CA PHE A 746 16.51 21.59 16.94
C PHE A 746 15.60 21.57 18.18
N PRO A 747 15.37 22.72 18.83
CA PRO A 747 14.53 22.80 20.01
C PRO A 747 13.04 22.70 19.64
N CYS A 748 12.34 21.74 20.23
CA CYS A 748 10.88 21.64 20.19
C CYS A 748 10.37 21.64 21.64
N ASP A 749 9.56 22.63 22.00
CA ASP A 749 8.90 22.78 23.30
C ASP A 749 7.37 22.55 23.19
N GLY A 750 6.66 22.74 24.29
CA GLY A 750 5.20 22.58 24.32
C GLY A 750 4.43 23.60 23.47
N SER A 751 5.08 24.70 23.07
CA SER A 751 4.50 25.74 22.21
C SER A 751 4.82 25.58 20.73
N SER A 752 5.67 24.60 20.37
CA SER A 752 6.02 24.33 18.97
C SER A 752 4.84 23.70 18.23
N GLU A 753 4.49 24.28 17.08
CA GLU A 753 3.42 23.79 16.21
C GLU A 753 4.00 22.96 15.06
N PHE A 754 3.37 21.80 14.80
CA PHE A 754 3.79 20.85 13.77
C PHE A 754 2.74 20.79 12.67
N ILE A 755 3.17 21.08 11.45
CA ILE A 755 2.28 21.16 10.30
C ILE A 755 2.77 20.17 9.24
N PHE A 756 1.85 19.41 8.67
CA PHE A 756 2.16 18.37 7.68
C PHE A 756 1.45 18.64 6.36
N ALA A 757 2.14 18.37 5.25
CA ALA A 757 1.60 18.46 3.90
C ALA A 757 2.08 17.30 3.03
N ASN A 758 1.47 17.16 1.85
CA ASN A 758 1.86 16.20 0.83
C ASN A 758 3.30 16.43 0.37
N SER A 759 3.79 17.68 0.31
CA SER A 759 5.17 18.00 -0.03
C SER A 759 5.71 19.17 0.80
N GLN A 760 7.04 19.26 0.91
CA GLN A 760 7.72 20.41 1.52
C GLN A 760 7.43 21.72 0.76
N LEU A 761 7.22 21.63 -0.56
CA LEU A 761 6.97 22.79 -1.41
C LEU A 761 5.61 23.42 -1.10
N ALA A 762 4.58 22.60 -0.86
CA ALA A 762 3.26 23.07 -0.43
C ALA A 762 3.31 23.85 0.91
N LEU A 763 4.23 23.50 1.81
CA LEU A 763 4.46 24.23 3.07
C LEU A 763 5.27 25.51 2.82
N PHE A 764 6.29 25.45 1.97
CA PHE A 764 7.10 26.61 1.60
C PHE A 764 6.27 27.71 0.94
N ASN A 765 5.32 27.35 0.07
CA ASN A 765 4.38 28.28 -0.54
C ASN A 765 3.61 29.11 0.51
N LYS A 766 3.29 28.49 1.66
CA LYS A 766 2.58 29.17 2.76
C LYS A 766 3.52 30.08 3.55
N LEU A 767 4.78 29.69 3.75
CA LEU A 767 5.80 30.56 4.34
C LEU A 767 6.05 31.81 3.49
N ILE A 768 6.06 31.68 2.16
CA ILE A 768 6.14 32.84 1.26
C ILE A 768 4.96 33.79 1.49
N ARG A 769 3.74 33.27 1.71
CA ARG A 769 2.60 34.13 2.04
C ARG A 769 2.78 34.89 3.34
N CYS A 770 3.28 34.23 4.38
CA CYS A 770 3.61 34.91 5.64
C CYS A 770 4.63 36.02 5.39
N CYS A 771 5.66 35.77 4.57
CA CYS A 771 6.64 36.79 4.17
C CYS A 771 5.98 37.98 3.46
N ILE A 772 5.10 37.74 2.50
CA ILE A 772 4.36 38.79 1.77
C ILE A 772 3.47 39.61 2.73
N GLN A 773 2.76 38.95 3.65
CA GLN A 773 1.89 39.60 4.64
C GLN A 773 2.68 40.51 5.59
N GLU A 774 3.89 40.09 5.99
CA GLU A 774 4.81 40.90 6.78
C GLU A 774 5.53 41.99 5.95
N LYS A 775 5.24 42.11 4.64
CA LYS A 775 5.98 42.98 3.69
C LYS A 775 7.49 42.70 3.74
N GLY A 776 7.84 41.43 3.93
CA GLY A 776 9.20 40.94 4.06
C GLY A 776 9.95 40.89 2.73
N THR A 777 11.27 40.83 2.82
CA THR A 777 12.14 40.53 1.68
C THR A 777 12.75 39.16 1.90
N LEU A 778 12.53 38.21 0.99
CA LEU A 778 13.02 36.84 1.09
C LEU A 778 14.38 36.69 0.39
N LEU A 779 15.41 36.40 1.19
CA LEU A 779 16.77 36.25 0.73
C LEU A 779 17.09 34.79 0.41
N PHE A 780 17.71 34.58 -0.75
CA PHE A 780 18.18 33.29 -1.20
C PHE A 780 19.69 33.34 -1.49
N PRO A 781 20.53 32.50 -0.89
CA PRO A 781 21.91 32.34 -1.33
C PRO A 781 21.99 31.92 -2.81
N SER A 782 22.93 32.47 -3.58
CA SER A 782 23.28 31.93 -4.89
C SER A 782 23.75 30.49 -4.72
N GLY A 783 23.22 29.55 -5.51
CA GLY A 783 23.34 28.12 -5.22
C GLY A 783 22.22 27.58 -4.33
N THR A 784 21.03 28.17 -4.41
CA THR A 784 19.79 27.61 -3.83
C THR A 784 19.08 26.78 -4.89
N ASN A 785 18.26 25.82 -4.45
CA ASN A 785 17.32 25.13 -5.32
C ASN A 785 16.46 26.11 -6.15
N GLY A 786 16.56 26.01 -7.48
CA GLY A 786 15.92 26.93 -8.44
C GLY A 786 14.39 26.94 -8.38
N ASN A 787 13.77 25.85 -7.93
CA ASN A 787 12.32 25.74 -7.82
C ASN A 787 11.80 26.70 -6.75
N TYR A 788 12.47 26.81 -5.60
CA TYR A 788 12.07 27.71 -4.50
C TYR A 788 12.12 29.19 -4.92
N VAL A 789 13.14 29.57 -5.69
CA VAL A 789 13.27 30.93 -6.24
C VAL A 789 12.16 31.20 -7.27
N SER A 790 11.88 30.23 -8.14
CA SER A 790 10.84 30.34 -9.17
C SER A 790 9.44 30.46 -8.57
N VAL A 791 9.16 29.71 -7.50
CA VAL A 791 7.92 29.80 -6.73
C VAL A 791 7.77 31.17 -6.08
N ALA A 792 8.81 31.69 -5.45
CA ALA A 792 8.75 33.01 -4.82
C ALA A 792 8.44 34.11 -5.87
N LYS A 793 9.03 34.02 -7.07
CA LYS A 793 8.69 34.90 -8.21
C LYS A 793 7.26 34.71 -8.69
N PHE A 794 6.81 33.45 -8.81
CA PHE A 794 5.44 33.12 -9.22
C PHE A 794 4.41 33.71 -8.25
N MET A 795 4.72 33.72 -6.95
CA MET A 795 3.88 34.30 -5.91
C MET A 795 4.06 35.82 -5.73
N ASN A 796 4.82 36.47 -6.61
CA ASN A 796 5.15 37.89 -6.57
C ASN A 796 5.73 38.35 -5.22
N ALA A 797 6.57 37.50 -4.59
CA ALA A 797 7.28 37.86 -3.37
C ALA A 797 8.46 38.79 -3.68
N ASN A 798 8.75 39.72 -2.77
CA ASN A 798 9.97 40.51 -2.85
C ASN A 798 11.18 39.63 -2.51
N ILE A 799 12.06 39.39 -3.47
CA ILE A 799 13.21 38.48 -3.31
C ILE A 799 14.54 39.19 -3.53
N LEU A 800 15.59 38.73 -2.85
CA LEU A 800 16.95 39.21 -3.07
C LEU A 800 17.94 38.03 -3.05
N THR A 801 18.83 37.96 -4.04
CA THR A 801 19.86 36.92 -4.09
C THR A 801 21.11 37.35 -3.33
N VAL A 802 21.57 36.53 -2.40
CA VAL A 802 22.84 36.74 -1.67
C VAL A 802 23.98 36.10 -2.45
N PRO A 803 24.96 36.86 -2.94
CA PRO A 803 26.05 36.30 -3.72
C PRO A 803 26.93 35.36 -2.87
N THR A 804 27.33 34.25 -3.47
CA THR A 804 28.21 33.24 -2.85
C THR A 804 29.45 33.03 -3.71
N GLN A 805 30.48 32.41 -3.14
CA GLN A 805 31.81 32.29 -3.77
C GLN A 805 32.19 30.83 -3.99
N SER A 806 32.83 30.56 -5.13
CA SER A 806 33.20 29.19 -5.53
C SER A 806 34.26 28.57 -4.61
N GLU A 807 35.15 29.40 -4.05
CA GLU A 807 36.24 29.05 -3.14
C GLU A 807 35.71 28.48 -1.81
N LEU A 808 34.50 28.90 -1.43
CA LEU A 808 33.78 28.43 -0.24
C LEU A 808 32.68 27.42 -0.61
N GLY A 809 32.70 26.92 -1.85
CA GLY A 809 31.73 25.94 -2.35
C GLY A 809 30.31 26.47 -2.44
N PHE A 810 30.16 27.78 -2.67
CA PHE A 810 28.87 28.49 -2.76
C PHE A 810 28.06 28.47 -1.47
N LYS A 811 28.72 28.27 -0.31
CA LYS A 811 28.09 28.44 1.01
C LYS A 811 27.87 29.91 1.33
N LEU A 812 26.82 30.19 2.09
CA LEU A 812 26.48 31.52 2.59
C LEU A 812 27.53 32.00 3.59
N VAL A 813 28.00 33.23 3.41
CA VAL A 813 29.00 33.88 4.27
C VAL A 813 28.31 34.92 5.17
N PRO A 814 28.52 34.90 6.50
CA PRO A 814 27.88 35.82 7.45
C PRO A 814 28.09 37.31 7.14
N ASP A 815 29.29 37.72 6.72
CA ASP A 815 29.62 39.13 6.46
C ASP A 815 28.82 39.70 5.28
N THR A 816 28.70 38.94 4.20
CA THR A 816 27.87 39.31 3.04
C THR A 816 26.41 39.47 3.45
N LEU A 817 25.89 38.55 4.26
CA LEU A 817 24.53 38.61 4.79
C LEU A 817 24.29 39.85 5.65
N ALA A 818 25.23 40.17 6.54
CA ALA A 818 25.13 41.32 7.44
C ALA A 818 25.09 42.66 6.68
N SER A 819 25.81 42.76 5.56
CA SER A 819 25.80 43.96 4.71
C SER A 819 24.44 44.22 4.04
N LEU A 820 23.74 43.16 3.63
CA LEU A 820 22.43 43.26 2.99
C LEU A 820 21.33 43.54 4.01
N PHE A 821 21.34 42.84 5.14
CA PHE A 821 20.33 43.04 6.20
C PHE A 821 20.30 44.46 6.76
N GLY A 822 21.45 45.16 6.79
CA GLY A 822 21.50 46.57 7.21
C GLY A 822 20.66 47.53 6.38
N THR A 823 20.16 47.10 5.22
CA THR A 823 19.34 47.91 4.30
C THR A 823 17.85 47.53 4.28
N LEU A 824 17.45 46.49 5.04
CA LEU A 824 16.12 45.88 4.95
C LEU A 824 15.34 46.05 6.27
N THR A 825 14.01 46.18 6.18
CA THR A 825 13.11 46.36 7.32
C THR A 825 12.58 45.05 7.90
N ASN A 826 12.26 44.05 7.08
CA ASN A 826 11.75 42.73 7.50
C ASN A 826 12.48 41.60 6.73
N PRO A 827 13.75 41.31 7.04
CA PRO A 827 14.52 40.30 6.33
C PRO A 827 14.02 38.89 6.62
N TRP A 828 13.79 38.11 5.57
CA TRP A 828 13.55 36.66 5.62
C TRP A 828 14.73 35.95 4.97
N LEU A 829 15.20 34.83 5.51
CA LEU A 829 16.29 34.03 4.94
C LEU A 829 15.84 32.59 4.72
N TYR A 830 15.98 32.10 3.49
CA TYR A 830 15.92 30.67 3.20
C TYR A 830 17.33 30.06 3.22
N LEU A 831 17.48 28.91 3.86
CA LEU A 831 18.74 28.17 3.93
C LEU A 831 18.50 26.65 3.86
N SER A 832 19.02 25.99 2.83
CA SER A 832 19.08 24.52 2.78
C SER A 832 20.25 24.01 3.62
N GLY A 833 19.98 23.19 4.63
CA GLY A 833 21.04 22.57 5.43
C GLY A 833 20.55 21.51 6.43
N PRO A 834 21.44 20.66 6.98
CA PRO A 834 22.90 20.76 6.88
C PRO A 834 23.50 20.55 5.49
N THR A 835 22.84 19.75 4.65
CA THR A 835 23.25 19.54 3.26
C THR A 835 22.72 20.67 2.36
N VAL A 836 23.63 21.31 1.63
CA VAL A 836 23.31 22.40 0.69
C VAL A 836 22.82 21.81 -0.63
N ASN A 837 21.58 22.11 -1.04
CA ASN A 837 21.10 21.82 -2.39
C ASN A 837 21.29 23.05 -3.29
N PRO A 838 22.08 22.97 -4.40
CA PRO A 838 22.47 21.75 -5.13
C PRO A 838 23.92 21.28 -5.02
N THR A 839 24.76 21.94 -4.23
CA THR A 839 26.21 21.64 -4.20
C THR A 839 26.56 20.33 -3.49
N GLY A 840 25.70 19.86 -2.59
CA GLY A 840 25.91 18.69 -1.74
C GLY A 840 26.98 18.89 -0.67
N LEU A 841 27.41 20.13 -0.42
CA LEU A 841 28.34 20.46 0.68
C LEU A 841 27.61 20.57 2.01
N LEU A 842 28.36 20.49 3.12
CA LEU A 842 27.81 20.56 4.46
C LEU A 842 28.16 21.90 5.13
N TYR A 843 27.16 22.51 5.75
CA TYR A 843 27.39 23.52 6.78
C TYR A 843 27.81 22.82 8.08
N ASN A 844 28.91 23.25 8.68
CA ASN A 844 29.28 22.79 10.02
C ASN A 844 28.54 23.60 11.12
N ASN A 845 28.64 23.15 12.37
CA ASN A 845 27.95 23.79 13.50
C ASN A 845 28.38 25.24 13.74
N LYS A 846 29.65 25.58 13.46
CA LYS A 846 30.16 26.94 13.62
C LYS A 846 29.57 27.87 12.56
N GLU A 847 29.57 27.44 11.30
CA GLU A 847 29.05 28.21 10.17
C GLU A 847 27.57 28.55 10.36
N ILE A 848 26.72 27.58 10.72
CA ILE A 848 25.30 27.85 10.98
C ILE A 848 25.11 28.76 12.20
N SER A 849 25.94 28.61 13.24
CA SER A 849 25.88 29.49 14.41
C SER A 849 26.20 30.95 14.07
N GLU A 850 27.19 31.19 13.21
CA GLU A 850 27.57 32.53 12.75
C GLU A 850 26.50 33.16 11.86
N ILE A 851 25.89 32.37 10.95
CA ILE A 851 24.76 32.82 10.12
C ILE A 851 23.57 33.21 11.00
N LEU A 852 23.19 32.36 11.95
CA LEU A 852 22.06 32.61 12.85
C LEU A 852 22.33 33.81 13.78
N ALA A 853 23.56 34.04 14.21
CA ALA A 853 23.93 35.22 14.99
C ALA A 853 23.74 36.52 14.21
N VAL A 854 24.04 36.54 12.91
CA VAL A 854 23.73 37.68 12.03
C VAL A 854 22.21 37.85 11.91
N CYS A 855 21.47 36.77 11.69
CA CYS A 855 20.00 36.82 11.59
C CYS A 855 19.35 37.37 12.87
N ALA A 856 19.79 36.91 14.04
CA ALA A 856 19.28 37.37 15.34
C ALA A 856 19.58 38.85 15.61
N ARG A 857 20.71 39.37 15.13
CA ARG A 857 21.08 40.79 15.23
C ARG A 857 20.11 41.69 14.47
N TYR A 858 19.64 41.24 13.30
CA TYR A 858 18.76 42.02 12.43
C TYR A 858 17.28 41.65 12.55
N GLY A 859 16.92 40.73 13.45
CA GLY A 859 15.53 40.31 13.65
C GLY A 859 14.95 39.51 12.49
N ALA A 860 15.77 38.77 11.74
CA ALA A 860 15.33 38.07 10.54
C ALA A 860 14.47 36.83 10.84
N ARG A 861 13.51 36.53 9.95
CA ARG A 861 12.78 35.26 9.95
C ARG A 861 13.58 34.24 9.13
N VAL A 862 14.02 33.14 9.74
CA VAL A 862 14.87 32.13 9.09
C VAL A 862 14.08 30.86 8.83
N VAL A 863 14.08 30.40 7.58
CA VAL A 863 13.57 29.09 7.16
C VAL A 863 14.77 28.18 6.90
N ILE A 864 14.99 27.24 7.81
CA ILE A 864 15.99 26.18 7.61
C ILE A 864 15.28 25.00 6.96
N ASP A 865 15.72 24.64 5.75
CA ASP A 865 15.18 23.52 4.98
C ASP A 865 16.11 22.30 5.08
N THR A 866 15.65 21.26 5.77
CA THR A 866 16.36 19.99 5.94
C THR A 866 15.97 18.94 4.92
N SER A 867 15.09 19.26 3.96
CA SER A 867 14.51 18.30 3.01
C SER A 867 15.53 17.56 2.14
N PHE A 868 16.74 18.11 1.98
CA PHE A 868 17.82 17.53 1.18
C PHE A 868 18.92 16.85 2.02
N SER A 869 18.69 16.71 3.32
CA SER A 869 19.63 16.10 4.28
C SER A 869 19.28 14.63 4.58
N GLY A 870 20.13 13.95 5.36
CA GLY A 870 19.95 12.55 5.77
C GLY A 870 20.89 11.56 5.11
N LEU A 871 21.34 11.91 3.90
CA LEU A 871 22.22 11.11 3.05
C LEU A 871 23.66 11.67 3.04
N GLU A 872 24.15 12.14 4.18
CA GLU A 872 25.54 12.58 4.32
C GLU A 872 26.48 11.36 4.38
N PHE A 873 27.30 11.20 3.34
CA PHE A 873 28.18 10.04 3.14
C PHE A 873 29.68 10.37 3.33
N ARG A 874 30.05 11.65 3.45
CA ARG A 874 31.39 12.11 3.89
C ARG A 874 31.25 13.01 5.10
N ARG A 875 31.57 12.47 6.28
CA ARG A 875 31.41 13.16 7.57
C ARG A 875 32.74 13.38 8.30
N ASP A 876 33.86 13.18 7.62
CA ASP A 876 35.19 13.34 8.23
C ASP A 876 35.36 14.78 8.74
N GLY A 877 35.51 14.94 10.07
CA GLY A 877 35.60 16.25 10.71
C GLY A 877 34.29 17.04 10.81
N TRP A 878 33.14 16.46 10.46
CA TRP A 878 31.82 17.08 10.61
C TRP A 878 31.08 16.52 11.84
N GLU A 879 30.98 17.33 12.89
CA GLU A 879 30.38 16.95 14.18
C GLU A 879 28.84 16.99 14.21
N GLY A 880 28.21 17.27 13.06
CA GLY A 880 26.76 17.47 12.98
C GLY A 880 26.34 18.88 13.44
N TRP A 881 25.03 19.08 13.54
CA TRP A 881 24.43 20.32 14.06
C TRP A 881 23.88 20.13 15.47
N ASN A 882 23.96 21.18 16.27
CA ASN A 882 23.26 21.32 17.54
C ASN A 882 22.58 22.68 17.61
N LEU A 883 21.46 22.79 16.90
CA LEU A 883 20.72 24.05 16.77
C LEU A 883 20.20 24.57 18.10
N LYS A 884 19.88 23.71 19.06
CA LYS A 884 19.48 24.11 20.42
C LYS A 884 20.58 24.92 21.09
N ASN A 885 21.82 24.43 21.06
CA ASN A 885 22.94 25.16 21.65
C ASN A 885 23.20 26.46 20.89
N CYS A 886 23.22 26.41 19.55
CA CYS A 886 23.40 27.60 18.71
C CYS A 886 22.38 28.68 19.04
N LEU A 887 21.08 28.35 19.05
CA LEU A 887 19.98 29.27 19.33
C LEU A 887 20.02 29.79 20.77
N SER A 888 20.36 28.95 21.75
CA SER A 888 20.47 29.36 23.15
C SER A 888 21.62 30.33 23.43
N SER A 889 22.66 30.32 22.60
CA SER A 889 23.81 31.21 22.72
C SER A 889 23.65 32.55 22.00
N LEU A 890 22.55 32.76 21.26
CA LEU A 890 22.34 33.99 20.50
C LEU A 890 21.88 35.13 21.41
N THR A 891 22.45 36.31 21.19
CA THR A 891 21.96 37.56 21.78
C THR A 891 20.91 38.18 20.85
N CYS A 892 19.63 37.86 21.09
CA CYS A 892 18.52 38.44 20.34
C CYS A 892 18.30 39.90 20.77
N THR A 893 18.61 40.84 19.89
CA THR A 893 18.39 42.28 20.11
C THR A 893 17.04 42.75 19.57
N ASN A 894 16.42 41.96 18.69
CA ASN A 894 15.12 42.22 18.08
C ASN A 894 14.19 41.01 18.34
N SER A 895 12.97 41.27 18.83
CA SER A 895 11.97 40.25 19.16
C SER A 895 11.38 39.55 17.93
N SER A 896 11.63 40.05 16.72
CA SER A 896 11.09 39.50 15.48
C SER A 896 11.87 38.28 14.96
N PHE A 897 13.08 38.03 15.49
CA PHE A 897 13.89 36.88 15.10
C PHE A 897 13.16 35.56 15.41
N ALA A 898 13.01 34.73 14.38
CA ALA A 898 12.41 33.40 14.53
C ALA A 898 13.07 32.42 13.58
N VAL A 899 13.14 31.15 13.98
CA VAL A 899 13.64 30.06 13.14
C VAL A 899 12.55 29.02 12.98
N SER A 900 12.21 28.75 11.73
CA SER A 900 11.28 27.70 11.32
C SER A 900 12.07 26.57 10.68
N LEU A 901 11.67 25.32 10.94
CA LEU A 901 12.29 24.15 10.33
C LEU A 901 11.34 23.53 9.31
N LEU A 902 11.67 23.65 8.04
CA LEU A 902 11.01 22.96 6.93
C LEU A 902 11.77 21.64 6.65
N GLY A 903 11.06 20.56 6.38
CA GLY A 903 11.70 19.31 6.01
C GLY A 903 10.83 18.39 5.17
N GLY A 904 11.50 17.46 4.51
CA GLY A 904 10.93 16.37 3.71
C GLY A 904 11.59 15.05 4.13
N LEU A 905 10.83 13.96 4.06
CA LEU A 905 11.28 12.65 4.59
C LEU A 905 11.72 11.65 3.52
N SER A 906 11.65 12.02 2.24
CA SER A 906 11.88 11.09 1.12
C SER A 906 13.29 10.51 1.11
N PHE A 907 14.32 11.35 1.25
CA PHE A 907 15.73 10.91 1.37
C PHE A 907 16.02 10.30 2.74
N GLU A 908 15.51 10.92 3.80
CA GLU A 908 15.73 10.58 5.20
C GLU A 908 15.22 9.16 5.56
N LEU A 909 14.21 8.66 4.84
CA LEU A 909 13.59 7.35 5.04
C LEU A 909 13.69 6.42 3.82
N LEU A 910 14.46 6.80 2.78
CA LEU A 910 14.66 6.03 1.54
C LEU A 910 13.35 5.60 0.87
N THR A 911 12.36 6.48 0.83
CA THR A 911 11.02 6.12 0.34
C THR A 911 10.91 6.07 -1.17
N GLY A 912 11.96 6.47 -1.90
CA GLY A 912 11.99 6.50 -3.36
C GLY A 912 11.00 7.48 -3.99
N GLY A 913 10.47 8.45 -3.23
CA GLY A 913 9.48 9.42 -3.72
C GLY A 913 8.10 9.36 -3.04
N LEU A 914 7.95 8.67 -1.89
CA LEU A 914 6.77 8.91 -1.04
C LEU A 914 6.89 10.30 -0.43
N GLU A 915 6.17 11.26 -1.03
CA GLU A 915 6.19 12.66 -0.63
C GLU A 915 5.52 12.87 0.74
N PHE A 916 6.22 13.57 1.63
CA PHE A 916 5.74 13.97 2.94
C PHE A 916 6.55 15.16 3.44
N GLY A 917 5.89 16.32 3.54
CA GLY A 917 6.48 17.55 4.08
C GLY A 917 6.08 17.80 5.53
N PHE A 918 7.00 18.34 6.33
CA PHE A 918 6.70 18.85 7.67
C PHE A 918 7.29 20.25 7.87
N LEU A 919 6.63 21.03 8.71
CA LEU A 919 7.06 22.36 9.13
C LEU A 919 6.90 22.47 10.65
N ILE A 920 7.94 22.95 11.33
CA ILE A 920 7.94 23.24 12.75
C ILE A 920 8.06 24.75 12.94
N LEU A 921 7.07 25.33 13.62
CA LEU A 921 7.02 26.75 13.96
C LEU A 921 7.14 26.91 15.48
N ASN A 922 8.03 27.79 15.92
CA ASN A 922 8.30 28.02 17.34
C ASN A 922 7.91 29.43 17.82
N GLU A 923 7.39 30.28 16.93
CA GLU A 923 7.08 31.68 17.25
C GLU A 923 5.58 31.96 17.11
N PRO A 924 4.89 32.45 18.16
CA PRO A 924 3.43 32.56 18.19
C PRO A 924 2.81 33.40 17.07
N THR A 925 3.39 34.54 16.70
CA THR A 925 2.80 35.40 15.65
C THR A 925 2.84 34.72 14.28
N LEU A 926 3.91 33.99 13.97
CA LEU A 926 4.00 33.18 12.78
C LEU A 926 3.07 31.96 12.81
N ILE A 927 2.88 31.33 13.98
CA ILE A 927 1.90 30.25 14.17
C ILE A 927 0.48 30.75 13.90
N ASP A 928 0.10 31.89 14.47
CA ASP A 928 -1.21 32.50 14.27
C ASP A 928 -1.41 32.87 12.79
N ALA A 929 -0.43 33.55 12.17
CA ALA A 929 -0.47 33.88 10.75
C ALA A 929 -0.64 32.63 9.88
N PHE A 930 0.12 31.57 10.15
CA PHE A 930 0.03 30.32 9.40
C PHE A 930 -1.32 29.62 9.62
N SER A 931 -1.87 29.65 10.84
CA SER A 931 -3.17 29.04 11.16
C SER A 931 -4.35 29.69 10.41
N THR A 932 -4.19 30.96 10.00
CA THR A 932 -5.19 31.65 9.17
C THR A 932 -5.15 31.21 7.71
N LEU A 933 -4.07 30.55 7.28
CA LEU A 933 -3.94 29.98 5.94
C LEU A 933 -4.60 28.60 5.88
N PRO A 934 -5.36 28.28 4.82
CA PRO A 934 -6.03 26.99 4.70
C PRO A 934 -5.02 25.84 4.63
N SER A 935 -5.42 24.71 5.21
CA SER A 935 -4.67 23.47 5.14
C SER A 935 -4.87 22.76 3.79
N LEU A 936 -4.29 23.31 2.73
CA LEU A 936 -4.23 22.66 1.42
C LEU A 936 -3.16 21.57 1.40
N GLY A 937 -3.46 20.46 0.72
CA GLY A 937 -2.54 19.33 0.51
C GLY A 937 -2.20 18.54 1.78
N ARG A 938 -3.19 18.11 2.57
CA ARG A 938 -2.93 17.28 3.77
C ARG A 938 -2.47 15.86 3.37
N PRO A 939 -1.47 15.29 4.07
CA PRO A 939 -1.06 13.92 3.81
C PRO A 939 -2.13 12.93 4.22
N HIS A 940 -2.40 12.01 3.32
CA HIS A 940 -3.34 10.91 3.50
C HIS A 940 -2.97 10.03 4.70
N SER A 941 -3.97 9.45 5.34
CA SER A 941 -3.85 8.50 6.45
C SER A 941 -2.85 7.37 6.17
N THR A 942 -2.85 6.79 4.96
CA THR A 942 -1.92 5.71 4.60
C THR A 942 -0.47 6.19 4.51
N VAL A 943 -0.23 7.38 3.96
CA VAL A 943 1.12 7.99 3.92
C VAL A 943 1.61 8.26 5.33
N LYS A 944 0.76 8.87 6.17
CA LYS A 944 1.08 9.11 7.59
C LYS A 944 1.42 7.82 8.34
N TYR A 945 0.65 6.76 8.14
CA TYR A 945 0.90 5.46 8.74
C TYR A 945 2.26 4.89 8.31
N ALA A 946 2.54 4.88 7.00
CA ALA A 946 3.80 4.38 6.47
C ALA A 946 5.00 5.17 7.04
N ILE A 947 4.90 6.51 7.04
CA ILE A 947 5.92 7.39 7.60
C ILE A 947 6.12 7.15 9.10
N LYS A 948 5.03 7.02 9.88
CA LYS A 948 5.11 6.73 11.31
C LYS A 948 5.84 5.41 11.57
N LYS A 949 5.52 4.36 10.81
CA LYS A 949 6.16 3.05 10.95
C LYS A 949 7.66 3.13 10.65
N LEU A 950 8.04 3.82 9.57
CA LEU A 950 9.43 4.03 9.20
C LEU A 950 10.22 4.86 10.23
N LEU A 951 9.62 5.92 10.78
CA LEU A 951 10.20 6.69 11.88
C LEU A 951 10.41 5.82 13.12
N GLY A 952 9.49 4.89 13.41
CA GLY A 952 9.62 3.91 14.49
C GLY A 952 10.82 2.96 14.29
N LEU A 953 10.95 2.37 13.09
CA LEU A 953 12.07 1.49 12.74
C LEU A 953 13.42 2.20 12.86
N ARG A 954 13.47 3.46 12.42
CA ARG A 954 14.66 4.29 12.54
C ARG A 954 14.98 4.66 13.99
N GLY A 955 13.98 5.11 14.75
CA GLY A 955 14.15 5.53 16.15
C GLY A 955 14.64 4.40 17.06
N GLN A 956 14.21 3.17 16.80
CA GLN A 956 14.64 1.97 17.53
C GLN A 956 16.03 1.46 17.12
N LYS A 957 16.72 2.14 16.19
CA LYS A 957 17.98 1.68 15.56
C LYS A 957 17.88 0.23 15.10
N PHE A 958 16.77 -0.11 14.44
CA PHE A 958 16.60 -1.45 13.89
C PHE A 958 17.80 -1.76 12.98
N GLN A 959 18.60 -2.77 13.35
CA GLN A 959 19.94 -2.98 12.78
C GLN A 959 19.89 -3.12 11.25
N GLN A 960 18.88 -3.84 10.74
CA GLN A 960 18.71 -4.04 9.29
C GLN A 960 18.42 -2.72 8.56
N PHE A 961 17.54 -1.87 9.10
CA PHE A 961 17.22 -0.59 8.44
C PHE A 961 18.40 0.37 8.47
N SER A 962 19.16 0.37 9.56
CA SER A 962 20.36 1.20 9.69
C SER A 962 21.47 0.76 8.74
N GLN A 963 21.68 -0.56 8.59
CA GLN A 963 22.61 -1.13 7.62
C GLN A 963 22.25 -0.73 6.18
N VAL A 964 20.97 -0.79 5.81
CA VAL A 964 20.54 -0.38 4.46
C VAL A 964 20.78 1.11 4.22
N MET A 965 20.60 1.97 5.22
CA MET A 965 20.95 3.40 5.10
C MET A 965 22.45 3.60 4.82
N ASP A 966 23.31 2.85 5.51
CA ASP A 966 24.76 2.93 5.32
C ASP A 966 25.17 2.39 3.93
N GLU A 967 24.58 1.30 3.46
CA GLU A 967 24.78 0.77 2.11
C GLU A 967 24.39 1.80 1.02
N GLN A 968 23.28 2.51 1.19
CA GLN A 968 22.87 3.55 0.25
C GLN A 968 23.82 4.76 0.27
N LYS A 969 24.32 5.15 1.45
CA LYS A 969 25.36 6.19 1.57
C LYS A 969 26.65 5.78 0.86
N ASP A 970 27.02 4.52 0.93
CA ASP A 970 28.19 3.97 0.24
C ASP A 970 28.03 3.97 -1.28
N ILE A 971 26.84 3.62 -1.77
CA ILE A 971 26.48 3.73 -3.20
C ILE A 971 26.60 5.18 -3.66
N LEU A 972 25.99 6.13 -2.94
CA LEU A 972 26.04 7.55 -3.30
C LEU A 972 27.46 8.10 -3.26
N ARG A 973 28.28 7.70 -2.28
CA ARG A 973 29.70 8.06 -2.19
C ARG A 973 30.46 7.59 -3.42
N SER A 974 30.35 6.30 -3.76
CA SER A 974 31.02 5.70 -4.92
C SER A 974 30.60 6.38 -6.23
N ARG A 975 29.30 6.64 -6.40
CA ARG A 975 28.78 7.35 -7.58
C ARG A 975 29.25 8.78 -7.65
N SER A 976 29.30 9.50 -6.53
CA SER A 976 29.84 10.86 -6.49
C SER A 976 31.30 10.89 -6.96
N ASP A 977 32.11 9.92 -6.55
CA ASP A 977 33.50 9.77 -6.99
C ASP A 977 33.62 9.48 -8.48
N CYS A 978 32.80 8.54 -8.97
CA CYS A 978 32.79 8.17 -10.38
C CYS A 978 32.35 9.33 -11.29
N LEU A 979 31.26 10.02 -10.91
CA LEU A 979 30.74 11.17 -11.64
C LEU A 979 31.76 12.32 -11.64
N MET A 980 32.34 12.64 -10.48
CA MET A 980 33.36 13.68 -10.35
C MET A 980 34.59 13.39 -11.22
N LYS A 981 35.08 12.15 -11.21
CA LYS A 981 36.21 11.72 -12.05
C LYS A 981 35.88 11.86 -13.54
N THR A 982 34.68 11.41 -13.94
CA THR A 982 34.22 11.44 -15.33
C THR A 982 34.09 12.88 -15.82
N LEU A 983 33.38 13.74 -15.08
CA LEU A 983 33.20 15.16 -15.39
C LEU A 983 34.55 15.89 -15.54
N ARG A 984 35.48 15.71 -14.59
CA ARG A 984 36.84 16.30 -14.68
C ARG A 984 37.60 15.83 -15.92
N SER A 985 37.56 14.52 -16.22
CA SER A 985 38.19 13.97 -17.43
C SER A 985 37.55 14.46 -18.74
N CYS A 986 36.32 14.96 -18.65
CA CYS A 986 35.56 15.57 -19.74
C CYS A 986 35.65 17.10 -19.75
N GLY A 987 36.54 17.72 -18.97
CA GLY A 987 36.77 19.17 -19.04
C GLY A 987 35.75 20.03 -18.28
N TRP A 988 35.09 19.46 -17.27
CA TRP A 988 34.24 20.19 -16.33
C TRP A 988 34.98 20.54 -15.04
N ASP A 989 34.74 21.73 -14.49
CA ASP A 989 35.20 22.13 -13.16
C ASP A 989 34.14 21.76 -12.13
N VAL A 990 34.43 20.75 -11.31
CA VAL A 990 33.45 20.12 -10.41
C VAL A 990 33.64 20.60 -8.97
N VAL A 991 32.55 21.05 -8.34
CA VAL A 991 32.49 21.25 -6.89
C VAL A 991 32.20 19.90 -6.24
N GLY A 992 33.11 19.44 -5.38
CA GLY A 992 32.92 18.18 -4.67
C GLY A 992 31.74 18.24 -3.70
N CYS A 993 31.04 17.12 -3.52
CA CYS A 993 29.95 16.97 -2.56
C CYS A 993 30.32 16.03 -1.41
N CYS A 994 29.63 16.21 -0.28
CA CYS A 994 29.77 15.43 0.94
C CYS A 994 28.47 14.71 1.35
N GLY A 995 27.33 15.10 0.80
CA GLY A 995 26.03 14.50 1.07
C GLY A 995 24.98 14.86 0.02
N GLY A 996 23.77 14.35 0.23
CA GLY A 996 22.63 14.57 -0.67
C GLY A 996 22.73 13.72 -1.94
N VAL A 997 22.05 14.18 -3.00
CA VAL A 997 21.87 13.41 -4.24
C VAL A 997 22.36 14.15 -5.50
N SER A 998 22.94 15.34 -5.37
CA SER A 998 23.41 16.13 -6.50
C SER A 998 24.73 16.86 -6.23
N MET A 999 25.38 17.28 -7.30
CA MET A 999 26.56 18.15 -7.27
C MET A 999 26.46 19.21 -8.39
N VAL A 1000 27.32 20.22 -8.33
CA VAL A 1000 27.41 21.24 -9.38
C VAL A 1000 28.74 21.21 -10.11
N ALA A 1001 28.71 21.45 -11.42
CA ALA A 1001 29.89 21.49 -12.27
C ALA A 1001 29.77 22.55 -13.36
N LYS A 1002 30.89 23.21 -13.68
CA LYS A 1002 30.98 24.21 -14.75
C LYS A 1002 31.56 23.56 -16.01
N PRO A 1003 30.93 23.67 -17.19
CA PRO A 1003 31.37 23.06 -18.45
C PRO A 1003 32.49 23.86 -19.12
N THR A 1004 33.57 24.15 -18.39
CA THR A 1004 34.60 25.13 -18.80
C THR A 1004 35.23 24.85 -20.17
N ALA A 1005 35.50 23.58 -20.51
CA ALA A 1005 36.08 23.23 -21.81
C ALA A 1005 35.14 23.44 -23.02
N TYR A 1006 33.82 23.51 -22.78
CA TYR A 1006 32.78 23.59 -23.80
C TYR A 1006 32.37 25.02 -24.12
N LEU A 1007 32.45 25.93 -23.15
CA LEU A 1007 32.04 27.32 -23.33
C LEU A 1007 32.82 27.98 -24.48
N GLY A 1008 32.09 28.50 -25.45
CA GLY A 1008 32.60 29.12 -26.66
C GLY A 1008 32.96 28.17 -27.80
N LYS A 1009 32.78 26.85 -27.63
CA LYS A 1009 32.93 25.85 -28.70
C LYS A 1009 31.67 25.79 -29.58
N MET A 1010 31.81 25.32 -30.81
CA MET A 1010 30.67 25.10 -31.70
C MET A 1010 30.21 23.65 -31.58
N LEU A 1011 28.89 23.43 -31.48
CA LEU A 1011 28.28 22.12 -31.65
C LEU A 1011 27.43 22.14 -32.91
N LYS A 1012 27.60 21.12 -33.77
CA LYS A 1012 26.79 20.90 -34.97
C LYS A 1012 26.10 19.55 -34.87
N LEU A 1013 24.77 19.57 -34.77
CA LEU A 1013 23.87 18.44 -34.89
C LEU A 1013 22.86 18.75 -36.00
N ASP A 1014 22.19 17.73 -36.53
CA ASP A 1014 21.27 17.87 -37.68
C ASP A 1014 20.24 19.00 -37.51
N ASP A 1015 19.69 19.17 -36.29
CA ASP A 1015 18.69 20.20 -35.96
C ASP A 1015 19.17 21.17 -34.85
N PHE A 1016 20.48 21.32 -34.65
CA PHE A 1016 21.05 22.24 -33.65
C PHE A 1016 22.48 22.63 -33.99
N GLU A 1017 22.69 23.88 -34.41
CA GLU A 1017 24.01 24.48 -34.57
C GLU A 1017 24.12 25.74 -33.71
N ALA A 1018 24.99 25.71 -32.70
CA ALA A 1018 25.17 26.84 -31.79
C ALA A 1018 26.59 26.89 -31.21
N LYS A 1019 27.03 28.11 -30.91
CA LYS A 1019 28.18 28.35 -30.04
C LYS A 1019 27.73 28.15 -28.60
N LEU A 1020 28.36 27.22 -27.89
CA LEU A 1020 27.93 26.84 -26.55
C LEU A 1020 28.19 27.94 -25.54
N ASP A 1021 27.19 28.25 -24.73
CA ASP A 1021 27.21 29.21 -23.65
C ASP A 1021 26.33 28.76 -22.47
N GLU A 1022 26.19 29.60 -21.46
CA GLU A 1022 25.38 29.32 -20.27
C GLU A 1022 23.91 29.04 -20.58
N THR A 1023 23.35 29.67 -21.61
CA THR A 1023 21.91 29.60 -21.92
C THR A 1023 21.52 28.38 -22.72
N ASN A 1024 22.44 27.84 -23.52
CA ASN A 1024 22.15 26.75 -24.45
C ASN A 1024 22.81 25.40 -24.07
N ILE A 1025 23.71 25.37 -23.09
CA ILE A 1025 24.43 24.14 -22.72
C ILE A 1025 23.49 22.99 -22.32
N ARG A 1026 22.42 23.28 -21.58
CA ARG A 1026 21.41 22.28 -21.18
C ARG A 1026 20.76 21.64 -22.40
N GLN A 1027 20.31 22.48 -23.35
CA GLN A 1027 19.68 22.00 -24.58
C GLN A 1027 20.66 21.24 -25.47
N ALA A 1028 21.92 21.69 -25.54
CA ALA A 1028 22.98 21.02 -26.27
C ALA A 1028 23.23 19.59 -25.74
N VAL A 1029 23.35 19.43 -24.42
CA VAL A 1029 23.55 18.11 -23.78
C VAL A 1029 22.36 17.19 -24.02
N LEU A 1030 21.13 17.71 -23.84
CA LEU A 1030 19.89 16.98 -24.10
C LEU A 1030 19.81 16.48 -25.55
N LYS A 1031 19.95 17.39 -26.53
CA LYS A 1031 19.84 17.03 -27.95
C LYS A 1031 20.95 16.08 -28.41
N ALA A 1032 22.16 16.24 -27.87
CA ALA A 1032 23.30 15.42 -28.27
C ALA A 1032 23.26 13.99 -27.69
N THR A 1033 22.68 13.81 -26.49
CA THR A 1033 22.88 12.57 -25.71
C THR A 1033 21.65 12.04 -24.97
N GLY A 1034 20.55 12.79 -24.93
CA GLY A 1034 19.35 12.44 -24.14
C GLY A 1034 19.49 12.65 -22.62
N LEU A 1035 20.58 13.27 -22.17
CA LEU A 1035 20.83 13.52 -20.74
C LEU A 1035 20.18 14.83 -20.29
N CYS A 1036 19.30 14.75 -19.29
CA CYS A 1036 18.62 15.89 -18.71
C CYS A 1036 19.44 16.44 -17.53
N ILE A 1037 19.90 17.68 -17.61
CA ILE A 1037 20.63 18.39 -16.55
C ILE A 1037 19.97 19.73 -16.25
N ASN A 1038 20.31 20.35 -15.11
CA ASN A 1038 19.91 21.73 -14.84
C ASN A 1038 21.02 22.74 -15.17
N SER A 1039 20.68 23.91 -15.71
CA SER A 1039 21.65 24.96 -16.08
C SER A 1039 21.96 25.95 -14.94
N GLY A 1040 22.83 26.93 -15.23
CA GLY A 1040 23.11 28.07 -14.34
C GLY A 1040 21.87 28.90 -13.97
N SER A 1041 20.86 28.92 -14.84
CA SER A 1041 19.58 29.59 -14.58
C SER A 1041 18.85 28.95 -13.40
N TRP A 1042 18.85 27.62 -13.32
CA TRP A 1042 18.23 26.88 -12.23
C TRP A 1042 19.05 26.95 -10.95
N THR A 1043 20.38 26.80 -11.02
CA THR A 1043 21.23 26.83 -9.81
C THR A 1043 21.37 28.24 -9.21
N GLY A 1044 21.13 29.28 -10.02
CA GLY A 1044 21.41 30.66 -9.66
C GLY A 1044 22.91 30.95 -9.51
N ILE A 1045 23.78 30.03 -9.97
CA ILE A 1045 25.24 30.18 -9.98
C ILE A 1045 25.68 30.31 -11.45
N PRO A 1046 26.32 31.43 -11.83
CA PRO A 1046 26.71 31.65 -13.22
C PRO A 1046 27.57 30.52 -13.81
N ASN A 1047 27.10 29.93 -14.90
CA ASN A 1047 27.72 28.83 -15.65
C ASN A 1047 27.79 27.46 -14.95
N TYR A 1048 27.26 27.29 -13.73
CA TYR A 1048 27.30 26.00 -13.04
C TYR A 1048 26.01 25.22 -13.28
N CYS A 1049 26.15 24.03 -13.84
CA CYS A 1049 25.05 23.09 -14.03
C CYS A 1049 24.91 22.17 -12.81
N ARG A 1050 23.69 21.77 -12.46
CA ARG A 1050 23.45 20.71 -11.46
C ARG A 1050 23.29 19.36 -12.15
N LEU A 1051 23.86 18.33 -11.51
CA LEU A 1051 23.76 16.93 -11.91
C LEU A 1051 23.36 16.08 -10.69
N ALA A 1052 22.16 15.50 -10.72
CA ALA A 1052 21.70 14.52 -9.72
C ALA A 1052 22.21 13.10 -10.04
N PHE A 1053 22.68 12.37 -9.03
CA PHE A 1053 23.33 11.06 -9.19
C PHE A 1053 22.69 9.91 -8.38
N ALA A 1054 21.53 10.15 -7.78
CA ALA A 1054 20.70 9.11 -7.17
C ALA A 1054 19.85 8.36 -8.22
N LEU A 1055 20.52 7.75 -9.21
CA LEU A 1055 19.87 7.04 -10.32
C LEU A 1055 19.76 5.52 -10.06
N GLU A 1056 19.06 4.79 -10.92
CA GLU A 1056 19.21 3.33 -11.00
C GLU A 1056 20.64 3.00 -11.53
N ASN A 1057 21.18 1.82 -11.22
CA ASN A 1057 22.57 1.48 -11.58
C ASN A 1057 22.85 1.55 -13.09
N SER A 1058 21.97 0.97 -13.92
CA SER A 1058 22.13 1.00 -15.38
C SER A 1058 21.94 2.41 -15.94
N GLU A 1059 21.01 3.19 -15.39
CA GLU A 1059 20.83 4.60 -15.78
C GLU A 1059 22.03 5.47 -15.38
N PHE A 1060 22.64 5.22 -14.22
CA PHE A 1060 23.86 5.92 -13.79
C PHE A 1060 25.03 5.66 -14.74
N GLU A 1061 25.29 4.40 -15.11
CA GLU A 1061 26.34 4.06 -16.06
C GLU A 1061 26.09 4.68 -17.45
N ARG A 1062 24.84 4.67 -17.91
CA ARG A 1062 24.44 5.35 -19.15
C ARG A 1062 24.65 6.87 -19.06
N ALA A 1063 24.35 7.50 -17.93
CA ALA A 1063 24.61 8.93 -17.73
C ALA A 1063 26.10 9.29 -17.90
N LEU A 1064 27.01 8.47 -17.35
CA LEU A 1064 28.45 8.65 -17.53
C LEU A 1064 28.89 8.50 -18.99
N GLN A 1065 28.27 7.56 -19.72
CA GLN A 1065 28.49 7.40 -21.16
C GLN A 1065 28.00 8.61 -21.94
N CYS A 1066 26.82 9.16 -21.63
CA CYS A 1066 26.31 10.38 -22.24
C CYS A 1066 27.27 11.56 -22.04
N ILE A 1067 27.78 11.76 -20.82
CA ILE A 1067 28.78 12.82 -20.53
C ILE A 1067 30.04 12.63 -21.38
N THR A 1068 30.52 11.39 -21.50
CA THR A 1068 31.70 11.05 -22.31
C THR A 1068 31.44 11.23 -23.81
N GLN A 1069 30.24 10.90 -24.28
CA GLN A 1069 29.82 11.09 -25.67
C GLN A 1069 29.72 12.57 -26.03
N PHE A 1070 29.17 13.39 -25.14
CA PHE A 1070 29.09 14.84 -25.33
C PHE A 1070 30.49 15.46 -25.50
N LYS A 1071 31.48 15.01 -24.72
CA LYS A 1071 32.89 15.38 -24.89
C LYS A 1071 33.38 15.11 -26.31
N LYS A 1072 33.16 13.91 -26.84
CA LYS A 1072 33.60 13.51 -28.18
C LYS A 1072 32.97 14.39 -29.26
N LEU A 1073 31.68 14.66 -29.14
CA LEU A 1073 30.92 15.45 -30.12
C LEU A 1073 31.36 16.92 -30.20
N VAL A 1074 31.85 17.51 -29.10
CA VAL A 1074 32.17 18.95 -29.04
C VAL A 1074 33.67 19.24 -29.08
N LEU A 1075 34.50 18.37 -28.49
CA LEU A 1075 35.94 18.62 -28.30
C LEU A 1075 36.84 17.80 -29.22
N GLU A 1076 36.33 16.70 -29.78
CA GLU A 1076 37.11 15.78 -30.64
C GLU A 1076 36.65 15.80 -32.11
N ASN A 1077 35.52 16.44 -32.40
CA ASN A 1077 35.03 16.82 -33.73
C ASN A 1077 35.20 18.32 -33.94
#